data_AF-A0A3B1BJA3-F1
#
_entry.id   AF-A0A3B1BJA3-F1
#
_cell.length_a   1.000
_cell.length_b   1.000
_cell.length_c   1.000
_cell.angle_alpha   90.00
_cell.angle_beta   90.00
_cell.angle_gamma   90.00
#
_symmetry.space_group_name_H-M   'P 1'
#
loop_
_entity.id
_entity.type
_entity.pdbx_description
1 polymer ?
#
loop_
_entity_poly.entity_id
_entity_poly.type
_entity_poly.pdbx_seq_one_letter_code
_entity_poly.pdbx_strand_id
1 'polypeptide(L)'
;MPDNGKSALDRMLVKISHLDTLLSLVGEVIITSNNLTTTNRRIQDFYDRQQPLDKISLDMIKGAEVTSNRISSDLHSLVMDIRMVEIKSTFQRFRRAVRDMAKDAGKQVELITIGEDTMVDKTVAEKLYDPINHQVRNAIDHGIEEPLERKRAGKQAMGKLILRAFQRENNVFIEITEDGRGIDGDAIAKAALERGIIDERHFNELGDDEKLGLIYHPGFSTKTTASKISGRGVGMDVVKSNIEELGGEVTIETTKGGGTTFSYRIPQVTAVNILDCLTVRAGDNYYAIPILNVVSTLGMNESEVTSTLDKGKVIQYLDYLVPLYDLNELLGEKPLEKEEEITVVIIESKTGRTAFRVSELLTPEKLVFTPLSDLFYVQGISGTTMISGSKMGLVLDIVEIINRSMGIAYKDESHFDDGEIMRSDAPGDGAWASENKAEGEGAGAVAGDESKVTLSSDIGKEISHRDEFLMELDEMIKSADEQILSLEQNPDDNELINKLFRDFHSMKGNLMMVGFSELGSFVHEVEAILDQARSGDLALTTEIIDILLDSSDMIKKAQQAIVANKAPAIDKGLISSISKFKKPVAKKEIELVDVHQKTFHLTSLEKFNLLARRYAQDHIYQAYLDFKPEYQQTYLVALLILKRITRIGHVFCTVPGMEEIEAQSIGNQIKIMFSTNLGSDDVKKFMEQVLVRHYDVTDYELLQTD
;
A
#
# COMPACT_ATOMS: atom_id res chain seq x y z
N MET A 1 -5.63 -44.81 15.05
CA MET A 1 -4.81 -43.60 14.84
C MET A 1 -4.85 -43.29 13.36
N PRO A 2 -5.80 -42.46 12.88
CA PRO A 2 -5.74 -42.01 11.51
C PRO A 2 -4.89 -40.73 11.43
N ASP A 3 -3.98 -40.82 10.48
CA ASP A 3 -3.15 -39.81 9.85
C ASP A 3 -4.03 -38.64 9.36
N ASN A 4 -3.97 -37.49 10.05
CA ASN A 4 -4.61 -36.26 9.56
C ASN A 4 -3.61 -35.54 8.67
N GLY A 5 -3.77 -35.77 7.36
CA GLY A 5 -3.08 -35.03 6.31
C GLY A 5 -3.15 -33.53 6.56
N LYS A 6 -1.99 -32.89 6.48
CA LYS A 6 -1.88 -31.45 6.27
C LYS A 6 -2.70 -31.11 5.03
N SER A 7 -3.85 -30.45 5.19
CA SER A 7 -4.61 -29.95 4.05
C SER A 7 -3.67 -29.04 3.24
N ALA A 8 -3.57 -29.29 1.94
CA ALA A 8 -3.07 -28.29 1.01
C ALA A 8 -3.85 -27.00 1.30
N LEU A 9 -3.15 -25.96 1.73
CA LEU A 9 -3.75 -24.64 1.90
C LEU A 9 -4.32 -24.24 0.54
N ASP A 10 -5.64 -24.06 0.44
CA ASP A 10 -6.27 -23.44 -0.72
C ASP A 10 -5.64 -22.05 -0.88
N ARG A 11 -4.75 -21.90 -1.86
CA ARG A 11 -4.04 -20.65 -2.14
C ARG A 11 -4.75 -19.96 -3.29
N MET A 12 -5.46 -18.88 -2.98
CA MET A 12 -6.05 -17.97 -3.96
C MET A 12 -5.19 -16.70 -4.04
N LEU A 13 -4.69 -16.36 -5.23
CA LEU A 13 -3.99 -15.10 -5.46
C LEU A 13 -5.03 -13.98 -5.61
N VAL A 14 -4.96 -12.99 -4.72
CA VAL A 14 -5.87 -11.83 -4.71
C VAL A 14 -5.02 -10.56 -4.82
N LYS A 15 -5.46 -9.61 -5.66
CA LYS A 15 -4.82 -8.30 -5.75
C LYS A 15 -4.92 -7.60 -4.39
N ILE A 16 -3.83 -7.04 -3.89
CA ILE A 16 -3.80 -6.32 -2.59
C ILE A 16 -4.84 -5.19 -2.60
N SER A 17 -4.98 -4.48 -3.73
CA SER A 17 -6.00 -3.44 -3.90
C SER A 17 -7.45 -3.92 -3.70
N HIS A 18 -7.75 -5.19 -3.98
CA HIS A 18 -9.07 -5.76 -3.69
C HIS A 18 -9.25 -6.02 -2.18
N LEU A 19 -8.19 -6.42 -1.48
CA LEU A 19 -8.22 -6.54 -0.02
C LEU A 19 -8.36 -5.16 0.64
N ASP A 20 -7.66 -4.14 0.13
CA ASP A 20 -7.81 -2.76 0.59
C ASP A 20 -9.23 -2.23 0.34
N THR A 21 -9.82 -2.55 -0.82
CA THR A 21 -11.22 -2.21 -1.13
C THR A 21 -12.18 -2.94 -0.19
N LEU A 22 -11.95 -4.23 0.08
CA LEU A 22 -12.73 -4.99 1.05
C LEU A 22 -12.64 -4.39 2.45
N LEU A 23 -11.46 -3.94 2.88
CA LEU A 23 -11.29 -3.24 4.16
C LEU A 23 -12.01 -1.89 4.18
N SER A 24 -11.96 -1.11 3.09
CA SER A 24 -12.74 0.13 2.97
C SER A 24 -14.24 -0.15 3.07
N LEU A 25 -14.72 -1.18 2.36
CA LEU A 25 -16.12 -1.61 2.41
C LEU A 25 -16.53 -2.12 3.79
N VAL A 26 -15.66 -2.86 4.48
CA VAL A 26 -15.88 -3.26 5.87
C VAL A 26 -15.92 -2.02 6.77
N GLY A 27 -15.05 -1.04 6.55
CA GLY A 27 -15.11 0.27 7.21
C GLY A 27 -16.45 0.97 6.98
N GLU A 28 -16.93 1.01 5.74
CA GLU A 28 -18.25 1.55 5.37
C GLU A 28 -19.41 0.77 6.01
N VAL A 29 -19.30 -0.56 6.13
CA VAL A 29 -20.29 -1.42 6.79
C VAL A 29 -20.30 -1.20 8.30
N ILE A 30 -19.13 -0.99 8.92
CA ILE A 30 -19.00 -0.59 10.33
C ILE A 30 -19.65 0.80 10.52
N ILE A 31 -19.35 1.75 9.65
CA ILE A 31 -19.95 3.09 9.65
C ILE A 31 -21.47 3.01 9.50
N THR A 32 -21.96 2.20 8.58
CA THR A 32 -23.40 1.98 8.34
C THR A 32 -24.07 1.30 9.53
N SER A 33 -23.37 0.37 10.20
CA SER A 33 -23.86 -0.25 11.44
C SER A 33 -23.94 0.77 12.58
N ASN A 34 -22.96 1.67 12.72
CA ASN A 34 -23.01 2.77 13.69
C ASN A 34 -24.14 3.77 13.37
N ASN A 35 -24.42 4.03 12.07
CA ASN A 35 -25.55 4.83 11.63
C ASN A 35 -26.89 4.21 12.05
N LEU A 36 -27.02 2.89 11.96
CA LEU A 36 -28.18 2.13 12.43
C LEU A 36 -28.35 2.27 13.96
N THR A 37 -27.27 2.13 14.73
CA THR A 37 -27.28 2.35 16.18
C THR A 37 -27.72 3.78 16.54
N THR A 38 -27.17 4.79 15.87
CA THR A 38 -27.50 6.20 16.14
C THR A 38 -28.95 6.53 15.77
N THR A 39 -29.42 6.00 14.63
CA THR A 39 -30.81 6.14 14.19
C THR A 39 -31.76 5.47 15.18
N ASN A 40 -31.40 4.28 15.68
CA ASN A 40 -32.17 3.55 16.69
C ASN A 40 -32.28 4.34 18.01
N ARG A 41 -31.17 4.96 18.46
CA ARG A 41 -31.17 5.83 19.65
C ARG A 41 -32.06 7.06 19.47
N ARG A 42 -31.97 7.73 18.31
CA ARG A 42 -32.84 8.87 18.00
C ARG A 42 -34.31 8.48 17.90
N ILE A 43 -34.61 7.29 17.38
CA ILE A 43 -35.94 6.73 17.41
C ILE A 43 -36.37 6.58 18.88
N GLN A 44 -35.59 5.89 19.73
CA GLN A 44 -35.90 5.80 21.18
C GLN A 44 -36.16 7.16 21.85
N ASP A 45 -35.35 8.18 21.58
CA ASP A 45 -35.52 9.53 22.15
C ASP A 45 -36.79 10.24 21.66
N PHE A 46 -37.22 10.01 20.41
CA PHE A 46 -38.51 10.49 19.89
C PHE A 46 -39.70 9.73 20.50
N TYR A 47 -39.52 8.44 20.87
CA TYR A 47 -40.53 7.57 21.47
C TYR A 47 -40.89 7.94 22.92
N ASP A 48 -39.92 8.44 23.70
CA ASP A 48 -40.14 8.93 25.08
C ASP A 48 -41.06 10.17 25.14
N ARG A 49 -41.41 10.77 23.98
CA ARG A 49 -42.29 11.94 23.84
C ARG A 49 -43.73 11.64 23.37
N GLN A 50 -44.23 10.40 23.50
CA GLN A 50 -45.66 9.97 23.48
C GLN A 50 -46.27 9.29 22.22
N GLN A 51 -45.69 8.19 21.70
CA GLN A 51 -46.46 7.03 21.16
C GLN A 51 -45.62 5.74 21.32
N PRO A 52 -46.19 4.54 21.56
CA PRO A 52 -45.40 3.34 21.90
C PRO A 52 -44.99 2.52 20.67
N LEU A 53 -43.69 2.18 20.56
CA LEU A 53 -43.19 1.08 19.74
C LEU A 53 -43.47 -0.18 20.55
N ASP A 54 -44.00 -1.22 19.91
CA ASP A 54 -44.15 -2.48 20.60
C ASP A 54 -42.76 -3.04 20.96
N LYS A 55 -42.66 -3.65 22.14
CA LYS A 55 -41.40 -4.18 22.68
C LYS A 55 -40.71 -5.16 21.73
N ILE A 56 -41.47 -5.86 20.88
CA ILE A 56 -40.95 -6.83 19.91
C ILE A 56 -40.17 -6.09 18.81
N SER A 57 -40.68 -4.98 18.30
CA SER A 57 -39.96 -4.14 17.34
C SER A 57 -38.66 -3.57 17.94
N LEU A 58 -38.65 -3.14 19.21
CA LEU A 58 -37.43 -2.68 19.89
C LEU A 58 -36.40 -3.80 20.07
N ASP A 59 -36.84 -5.00 20.46
CA ASP A 59 -35.96 -6.17 20.62
C ASP A 59 -35.43 -6.66 19.27
N MET A 60 -36.23 -6.58 18.19
CA MET A 60 -35.79 -6.89 16.82
C MET A 60 -34.74 -5.89 16.33
N ILE A 61 -34.91 -4.59 16.59
CA ILE A 61 -33.94 -3.59 16.18
C ILE A 61 -32.64 -3.72 16.98
N LYS A 62 -32.71 -3.93 18.30
CA LYS A 62 -31.52 -4.24 19.12
C LYS A 62 -30.84 -5.54 18.67
N GLY A 63 -31.61 -6.56 18.30
CA GLY A 63 -31.11 -7.81 17.75
C GLY A 63 -30.39 -7.61 16.42
N ALA A 64 -30.95 -6.80 15.52
CA ALA A 64 -30.34 -6.42 14.25
C ALA A 64 -29.05 -5.63 14.45
N GLU A 65 -29.02 -4.71 15.42
CA GLU A 65 -27.82 -3.95 15.80
C GLU A 65 -26.69 -4.86 16.28
N VAL A 66 -26.95 -5.72 17.27
CA VAL A 66 -25.95 -6.66 17.80
C VAL A 66 -25.46 -7.59 16.69
N THR A 67 -26.37 -8.06 15.84
CA THR A 67 -26.04 -8.94 14.71
C THR A 67 -25.21 -8.23 13.65
N SER A 68 -25.51 -6.97 13.32
CA SER A 68 -24.76 -6.18 12.34
C SER A 68 -23.34 -5.90 12.83
N ASN A 69 -23.19 -5.52 14.10
CA ASN A 69 -21.87 -5.31 14.71
C ASN A 69 -21.05 -6.59 14.73
N ARG A 70 -21.68 -7.73 15.05
CA ARG A 70 -21.02 -9.04 14.98
C ARG A 70 -20.58 -9.38 13.57
N ILE A 71 -21.46 -9.27 12.56
CA ILE A 71 -21.14 -9.56 11.16
C ILE A 71 -20.01 -8.65 10.67
N SER A 72 -20.04 -7.36 11.02
CA SER A 72 -18.99 -6.40 10.65
C SER A 72 -17.65 -6.78 11.25
N SER A 73 -17.64 -7.19 12.52
CA SER A 73 -16.42 -7.67 13.20
C SER A 73 -15.91 -8.98 12.58
N ASP A 74 -16.81 -9.93 12.31
CA ASP A 74 -16.46 -11.22 11.71
C ASP A 74 -15.88 -11.03 10.29
N LEU A 75 -16.48 -10.15 9.50
CA LEU A 75 -15.97 -9.78 8.17
C LEU A 75 -14.60 -9.10 8.26
N HIS A 76 -14.43 -8.16 9.20
CA HIS A 76 -13.15 -7.52 9.44
C HIS A 76 -12.05 -8.54 9.78
N SER A 77 -12.33 -9.45 10.72
CA SER A 77 -11.41 -10.52 11.10
C SER A 77 -11.06 -11.42 9.92
N LEU A 78 -12.04 -11.82 9.11
CA LEU A 78 -11.81 -12.69 7.96
C LEU A 78 -10.98 -12.02 6.86
N VAL A 79 -11.20 -10.73 6.60
CA VAL A 79 -10.38 -9.97 5.65
C VAL A 79 -8.94 -9.81 6.17
N MET A 80 -8.78 -9.59 7.48
CA MET A 80 -7.45 -9.57 8.11
C MET A 80 -6.74 -10.91 7.94
N ASP A 81 -7.42 -12.03 8.24
CA ASP A 81 -6.85 -13.37 8.11
C ASP A 81 -6.36 -13.67 6.68
N ILE A 82 -7.09 -13.20 5.64
CA ILE A 82 -6.70 -13.36 4.23
C ILE A 82 -5.45 -12.51 3.90
N ARG A 83 -5.26 -11.38 4.57
CA ARG A 83 -4.14 -10.45 4.33
C ARG A 83 -2.84 -10.88 5.03
N MET A 84 -2.92 -11.74 6.02
CA MET A 84 -1.76 -12.20 6.78
C MET A 84 -0.82 -13.08 5.94
N VAL A 85 0.47 -12.83 6.06
CA VAL A 85 1.54 -13.61 5.45
C VAL A 85 2.56 -14.04 6.50
N GLU A 86 3.21 -15.17 6.29
CA GLU A 86 4.35 -15.58 7.13
C GLU A 86 5.54 -14.64 6.89
N ILE A 87 6.19 -14.17 7.95
CA ILE A 87 7.37 -13.30 7.85
C ILE A 87 8.60 -14.02 7.24
N LYS A 88 8.54 -15.35 7.12
CA LYS A 88 9.56 -16.23 6.55
C LYS A 88 10.19 -15.70 5.26
N SER A 89 9.36 -15.22 4.32
CA SER A 89 9.81 -14.70 3.03
C SER A 89 10.73 -13.47 3.21
N THR A 90 10.41 -12.60 4.16
CA THR A 90 11.20 -11.42 4.50
C THR A 90 12.53 -11.82 5.16
N PHE A 91 12.50 -12.76 6.10
CA PHE A 91 13.71 -13.26 6.78
C PHE A 91 14.67 -14.00 5.82
N GLN A 92 14.12 -14.71 4.83
CA GLN A 92 14.91 -15.37 3.78
C GLN A 92 15.73 -14.37 2.95
N ARG A 93 15.14 -13.21 2.59
CA ARG A 93 15.84 -12.15 1.84
C ARG A 93 17.06 -11.60 2.61
N PHE A 94 17.01 -11.59 3.95
CA PHE A 94 18.13 -11.13 4.78
C PHE A 94 19.32 -12.09 4.85
N ARG A 95 19.13 -13.40 4.62
CA ARG A 95 20.25 -14.35 4.64
C ARG A 95 21.33 -13.98 3.62
N ARG A 96 20.92 -13.63 2.40
CA ARG A 96 21.84 -13.20 1.34
C ARG A 96 22.43 -11.82 1.64
N ALA A 97 21.59 -10.87 2.02
CA ALA A 97 22.03 -9.50 2.35
C ALA A 97 23.08 -9.47 3.48
N VAL A 98 22.88 -10.20 4.58
CA VAL A 98 23.83 -10.29 5.70
C VAL A 98 25.16 -10.89 5.25
N ARG A 99 25.12 -11.96 4.45
CA ARG A 99 26.33 -12.61 3.95
C ARG A 99 27.18 -11.66 3.09
N ASP A 100 26.53 -10.93 2.20
CA ASP A 100 27.19 -9.99 1.29
C ASP A 100 27.75 -8.78 2.08
N MET A 101 26.97 -8.20 3.01
CA MET A 101 27.42 -7.11 3.88
C MET A 101 28.59 -7.52 4.80
N ALA A 102 28.53 -8.71 5.40
CA ALA A 102 29.61 -9.22 6.26
C ALA A 102 30.91 -9.41 5.47
N LYS A 103 30.80 -9.90 4.22
CA LYS A 103 31.94 -10.06 3.32
C LYS A 103 32.57 -8.71 2.95
N ASP A 104 31.75 -7.72 2.60
CA ASP A 104 32.21 -6.38 2.24
C ASP A 104 32.85 -5.66 3.43
N ALA A 105 32.33 -5.87 4.64
CA ALA A 105 32.88 -5.31 5.89
C ALA A 105 34.09 -6.09 6.43
N GLY A 106 34.46 -7.25 5.84
CA GLY A 106 35.55 -8.10 6.33
C GLY A 106 35.27 -8.78 7.68
N LYS A 107 34.01 -8.97 8.04
CA LYS A 107 33.57 -9.54 9.33
C LYS A 107 32.99 -10.94 9.15
N GLN A 108 33.00 -11.74 10.23
CA GLN A 108 32.38 -13.07 10.25
C GLN A 108 31.10 -13.00 11.07
N VAL A 109 29.95 -13.19 10.42
CA VAL A 109 28.63 -13.05 11.05
C VAL A 109 27.78 -14.28 10.73
N GLU A 110 27.15 -14.85 11.75
CA GLU A 110 26.11 -15.88 11.64
C GLU A 110 24.74 -15.22 11.84
N LEU A 111 23.85 -15.39 10.86
CA LEU A 111 22.45 -14.97 10.97
C LEU A 111 21.60 -16.12 11.51
N ILE A 112 20.90 -15.89 12.61
CA ILE A 112 19.97 -16.82 13.23
C ILE A 112 18.57 -16.23 13.11
N THR A 113 17.62 -16.97 12.54
CA THR A 113 16.22 -16.56 12.42
C THR A 113 15.35 -17.39 13.38
N ILE A 114 14.46 -16.73 14.12
CA ILE A 114 13.55 -17.36 15.08
C ILE A 114 12.12 -16.87 14.82
N GLY A 115 11.15 -17.78 14.79
CA GLY A 115 9.73 -17.45 14.57
C GLY A 115 9.41 -17.04 13.13
N GLU A 116 10.04 -17.70 12.13
CA GLU A 116 9.76 -17.46 10.70
C GLU A 116 8.28 -17.67 10.33
N ASP A 117 7.57 -18.49 11.09
CA ASP A 117 6.14 -18.80 10.97
C ASP A 117 5.21 -17.73 11.58
N THR A 118 5.77 -16.64 12.13
CA THR A 118 4.96 -15.53 12.66
C THR A 118 4.16 -14.88 11.54
N MET A 119 2.84 -14.81 11.73
CA MET A 119 1.91 -14.20 10.79
C MET A 119 1.90 -12.67 10.97
N VAL A 120 2.09 -11.96 9.88
CA VAL A 120 2.15 -10.49 9.84
C VAL A 120 1.33 -9.96 8.67
N ASP A 121 0.83 -8.74 8.78
CA ASP A 121 0.18 -8.07 7.66
C ASP A 121 1.14 -7.95 6.47
N LYS A 122 0.66 -8.19 5.24
CA LYS A 122 1.51 -8.14 4.04
C LYS A 122 2.18 -6.79 3.83
N THR A 123 1.47 -5.68 4.07
CA THR A 123 2.03 -4.33 3.92
C THR A 123 3.05 -4.06 5.01
N VAL A 124 2.81 -4.53 6.24
CA VAL A 124 3.81 -4.48 7.32
C VAL A 124 5.06 -5.26 6.92
N ALA A 125 4.93 -6.48 6.40
CA ALA A 125 6.08 -7.28 5.95
C ALA A 125 6.91 -6.57 4.86
N GLU A 126 6.24 -5.95 3.88
CA GLU A 126 6.89 -5.18 2.80
C GLU A 126 7.59 -3.92 3.33
N LYS A 127 6.90 -3.12 4.16
CA LYS A 127 7.44 -1.88 4.74
C LYS A 127 8.56 -2.12 5.76
N LEU A 128 8.58 -3.28 6.42
CA LEU A 128 9.61 -3.63 7.40
C LEU A 128 10.97 -3.99 6.79
N TYR A 129 11.03 -4.28 5.49
CA TYR A 129 12.28 -4.66 4.85
C TYR A 129 13.35 -3.58 5.00
N ASP A 130 13.05 -2.33 4.65
CA ASP A 130 14.02 -1.24 4.67
C ASP A 130 14.52 -0.89 6.10
N PRO A 131 13.65 -0.73 7.12
CA PRO A 131 14.05 -0.54 8.52
C PRO A 131 14.96 -1.65 9.05
N ILE A 132 14.58 -2.92 8.84
CA ILE A 132 15.38 -4.06 9.30
C ILE A 132 16.70 -4.13 8.55
N ASN A 133 16.71 -3.93 7.22
CA ASN A 133 17.92 -3.94 6.40
C ASN A 133 18.94 -2.90 6.87
N HIS A 134 18.45 -1.70 7.18
CA HIS A 134 19.29 -0.63 7.70
C HIS A 134 19.89 -1.01 9.06
N GLN A 135 19.12 -1.67 9.92
CA GLN A 135 19.55 -2.02 11.27
C GLN A 135 20.50 -3.21 11.30
N VAL A 136 20.27 -4.18 10.42
CA VAL A 136 21.23 -5.25 10.10
C VAL A 136 22.55 -4.65 9.62
N ARG A 137 22.53 -3.66 8.73
CA ARG A 137 23.75 -2.98 8.28
C ARG A 137 24.47 -2.29 9.45
N ASN A 138 23.76 -1.57 10.31
CA ASN A 138 24.37 -0.92 11.48
C ASN A 138 24.98 -1.94 12.46
N ALA A 139 24.29 -3.06 12.69
CA ALA A 139 24.82 -4.16 13.49
C ALA A 139 26.13 -4.70 12.87
N ILE A 140 26.18 -4.91 11.56
CA ILE A 140 27.39 -5.41 10.88
C ILE A 140 28.50 -4.35 10.85
N ASP A 141 28.22 -3.11 10.46
CA ASP A 141 29.22 -2.05 10.28
C ASP A 141 29.79 -1.56 11.62
N HIS A 142 28.93 -1.37 12.62
CA HIS A 142 29.26 -0.68 13.87
C HIS A 142 29.17 -1.57 15.11
N GLY A 143 28.16 -2.43 15.20
CA GLY A 143 27.95 -3.32 16.35
C GLY A 143 29.04 -4.38 16.46
N ILE A 144 29.04 -5.33 15.53
CA ILE A 144 29.91 -6.50 15.51
C ILE A 144 31.35 -6.07 15.26
N GLU A 145 32.27 -6.50 16.13
CA GLU A 145 33.69 -6.18 16.03
C GLU A 145 34.42 -7.08 15.01
N GLU A 146 35.63 -6.70 14.60
CA GLU A 146 36.44 -7.56 13.73
C GLU A 146 36.81 -8.89 14.41
N PRO A 147 36.99 -9.99 13.66
CA PRO A 147 37.26 -11.32 14.26
C PRO A 147 38.44 -11.34 15.24
N LEU A 148 39.47 -10.51 14.99
CA LEU A 148 40.64 -10.40 15.85
C LEU A 148 40.37 -9.58 17.12
N GLU A 149 39.59 -8.49 17.00
CA GLU A 149 39.13 -7.66 18.11
C GLU A 149 38.22 -8.48 19.04
N ARG A 150 37.29 -9.27 18.48
CA ARG A 150 36.41 -10.18 19.21
C ARG A 150 37.18 -11.20 20.04
N LYS A 151 38.19 -11.85 19.43
CA LYS A 151 39.07 -12.78 20.16
C LYS A 151 39.82 -12.11 21.31
N ARG A 152 40.28 -10.86 21.14
CA ARG A 152 40.93 -10.09 22.22
C ARG A 152 39.97 -9.75 23.35
N ALA A 153 38.70 -9.52 23.04
CA ALA A 153 37.64 -9.29 24.02
C ALA A 153 37.08 -10.59 24.64
N GLY A 154 37.63 -11.76 24.31
CA GLY A 154 37.18 -13.06 24.82
C GLY A 154 35.91 -13.62 24.16
N LYS A 155 35.47 -13.01 23.04
CA LYS A 155 34.30 -13.43 22.27
C LYS A 155 34.65 -14.42 21.16
N GLN A 156 33.65 -15.14 20.65
CA GLN A 156 33.82 -15.96 19.45
C GLN A 156 34.12 -15.09 18.23
N ALA A 157 34.98 -15.58 17.32
CA ALA A 157 35.38 -14.85 16.12
C ALA A 157 34.19 -14.57 15.18
N MET A 158 33.23 -15.50 15.16
CA MET A 158 31.95 -15.36 14.48
C MET A 158 31.00 -14.59 15.39
N GLY A 159 30.55 -13.40 14.95
CA GLY A 159 29.50 -12.63 15.59
C GLY A 159 28.13 -13.23 15.31
N LYS A 160 27.19 -13.02 16.23
CA LYS A 160 25.82 -13.50 16.09
C LYS A 160 24.88 -12.33 15.85
N LEU A 161 24.05 -12.48 14.83
CA LEU A 161 22.94 -11.59 14.54
C LEU A 161 21.66 -12.43 14.57
N ILE A 162 20.73 -12.10 15.45
CA ILE A 162 19.49 -12.83 15.66
C ILE A 162 18.33 -11.95 15.18
N LEU A 163 17.58 -12.43 14.20
CA LEU A 163 16.28 -11.86 13.82
C LEU A 163 15.19 -12.74 14.42
N ARG A 164 14.39 -12.17 15.31
CA ARG A 164 13.33 -12.89 15.99
C ARG A 164 12.00 -12.20 15.75
N ALA A 165 11.02 -12.95 15.30
CA ALA A 165 9.63 -12.53 15.25
C ALA A 165 8.81 -13.36 16.23
N PHE A 166 7.88 -12.72 16.92
CA PHE A 166 6.85 -13.41 17.67
C PHE A 166 5.64 -12.51 17.85
N GLN A 167 4.50 -13.12 18.14
CA GLN A 167 3.27 -12.43 18.43
C GLN A 167 2.95 -12.54 19.91
N ARG A 168 2.54 -11.41 20.52
CA ARG A 168 2.04 -11.39 21.89
C ARG A 168 0.91 -10.38 21.98
N GLU A 169 -0.24 -10.83 22.49
CA GLU A 169 -1.49 -10.05 22.51
C GLU A 169 -1.85 -9.61 21.07
N ASN A 170 -2.20 -8.34 20.86
CA ASN A 170 -2.52 -7.76 19.54
C ASN A 170 -1.31 -7.08 18.89
N ASN A 171 -0.09 -7.45 19.26
CA ASN A 171 1.14 -6.87 18.71
C ASN A 171 2.05 -7.95 18.13
N VAL A 172 2.68 -7.60 17.01
CA VAL A 172 3.81 -8.31 16.43
C VAL A 172 5.08 -7.66 16.95
N PHE A 173 5.99 -8.48 17.44
CA PHE A 173 7.31 -8.07 17.89
C PHE A 173 8.37 -8.55 16.91
N ILE A 174 9.19 -7.62 16.42
CA ILE A 174 10.37 -7.91 15.61
C ILE A 174 11.60 -7.45 16.39
N GLU A 175 12.42 -8.39 16.82
CA GLU A 175 13.65 -8.15 17.56
C GLU A 175 14.87 -8.41 16.67
N ILE A 176 15.83 -7.48 16.70
CA ILE A 176 17.14 -7.59 16.07
C ILE A 176 18.19 -7.52 17.17
N THR A 177 18.83 -8.65 17.47
CA THR A 177 19.84 -8.76 18.51
C THR A 177 21.21 -9.05 17.92
N GLU A 178 22.22 -8.30 18.37
CA GLU A 178 23.63 -8.50 18.01
C GLU A 178 24.51 -8.63 19.25
N ASP A 179 25.60 -9.39 19.17
CA ASP A 179 26.51 -9.68 20.29
C ASP A 179 27.84 -8.88 20.25
N GLY A 180 27.81 -7.72 19.61
CA GLY A 180 28.94 -6.84 19.42
C GLY A 180 29.21 -5.90 20.60
N ARG A 181 29.73 -4.71 20.28
CA ARG A 181 30.31 -3.81 21.29
C ARG A 181 29.27 -3.09 22.18
N GLY A 182 28.00 -3.16 21.83
CA GLY A 182 26.94 -2.37 22.47
C GLY A 182 26.99 -0.88 22.08
N ILE A 183 25.98 -0.13 22.48
CA ILE A 183 25.88 1.31 22.26
C ILE A 183 26.32 2.05 23.52
N ASP A 184 27.13 3.10 23.35
CA ASP A 184 27.59 3.95 24.44
C ASP A 184 26.74 5.22 24.50
N GLY A 185 25.75 5.24 25.41
CA GLY A 185 24.84 6.36 25.58
C GLY A 185 25.54 7.66 26.00
N ASP A 186 26.59 7.59 26.81
CA ASP A 186 27.37 8.76 27.21
C ASP A 186 28.13 9.37 26.02
N ALA A 187 28.66 8.52 25.13
CA ALA A 187 29.30 8.97 23.90
C ALA A 187 28.29 9.64 22.94
N ILE A 188 27.07 9.12 22.85
CA ILE A 188 25.98 9.72 22.07
C ILE A 188 25.60 11.08 22.64
N ALA A 189 25.34 11.17 23.94
CA ALA A 189 24.99 12.42 24.60
C ALA A 189 26.09 13.47 24.43
N LYS A 190 27.36 13.07 24.53
CA LYS A 190 28.49 13.99 24.33
C LYS A 190 28.55 14.49 22.89
N ALA A 191 28.34 13.62 21.91
CA ALA A 191 28.28 14.01 20.50
C ALA A 191 27.09 14.94 20.20
N ALA A 192 25.95 14.76 20.90
CA ALA A 192 24.79 15.64 20.80
C ALA A 192 25.08 17.03 21.39
N LEU A 193 25.78 17.11 22.53
CA LEU A 193 26.21 18.36 23.15
C LEU A 193 27.19 19.13 22.24
N GLU A 194 28.20 18.45 21.68
CA GLU A 194 29.18 19.06 20.76
C GLU A 194 28.55 19.62 19.48
N ARG A 195 27.41 19.05 19.07
CA ARG A 195 26.64 19.49 17.88
C ARG A 195 25.53 20.49 18.20
N GLY A 196 25.35 20.87 19.46
CA GLY A 196 24.33 21.83 19.90
C GLY A 196 22.89 21.29 19.84
N ILE A 197 22.71 19.97 19.81
CA ILE A 197 21.38 19.32 19.85
C ILE A 197 20.80 19.38 21.27
N ILE A 198 21.66 19.27 22.28
CA ILE A 198 21.32 19.42 23.69
C ILE A 198 22.25 20.44 24.35
N ASP A 199 21.81 21.10 25.41
CA ASP A 199 22.63 22.02 26.20
C ASP A 199 23.31 21.31 27.39
N GLU A 200 24.24 22.00 28.06
CA GLU A 200 24.96 21.44 29.23
C GLU A 200 24.04 21.09 30.40
N ARG A 201 22.88 21.75 30.53
CA ARG A 201 21.92 21.42 31.60
C ARG A 201 21.24 20.10 31.31
N HIS A 202 20.69 19.94 30.10
CA HIS A 202 20.07 18.69 29.66
C HIS A 202 21.08 17.54 29.65
N PHE A 203 22.33 17.76 29.23
CA PHE A 203 23.37 16.72 29.25
C PHE A 203 23.58 16.09 30.64
N ASN A 204 23.49 16.89 31.71
CA ASN A 204 23.68 16.42 33.08
C ASN A 204 22.42 15.81 33.71
N GLU A 205 21.24 16.05 33.14
CA GLU A 205 19.95 15.59 33.67
C GLU A 205 19.42 14.32 32.96
N LEU A 206 19.92 14.01 31.76
CA LEU A 206 19.46 12.87 30.96
C LEU A 206 19.68 11.51 31.64
N GLY A 207 18.62 10.72 31.73
CA GLY A 207 18.68 9.30 32.08
C GLY A 207 19.28 8.44 30.96
N ASP A 208 19.70 7.21 31.27
CA ASP A 208 20.37 6.33 30.29
C ASP A 208 19.52 6.03 29.05
N ASP A 209 18.20 5.82 29.22
CA ASP A 209 17.26 5.61 28.11
C ASP A 209 17.11 6.86 27.24
N GLU A 210 17.11 8.05 27.84
CA GLU A 210 16.99 9.32 27.13
C GLU A 210 18.26 9.61 26.33
N LYS A 211 19.45 9.29 26.88
CA LYS A 211 20.72 9.37 26.14
C LYS A 211 20.72 8.48 24.91
N LEU A 212 20.17 7.26 25.01
CA LEU A 212 20.03 6.36 23.85
C LEU A 212 19.02 6.90 22.83
N GLY A 213 17.93 7.50 23.30
CA GLY A 213 16.89 8.09 22.46
C GLY A 213 17.40 9.18 21.51
N LEU A 214 18.49 9.87 21.86
CA LEU A 214 19.14 10.88 21.01
C LEU A 214 19.61 10.32 19.66
N ILE A 215 19.80 9.00 19.53
CA ILE A 215 20.17 8.37 18.26
C ILE A 215 19.13 8.61 17.16
N TYR A 216 17.87 8.84 17.54
CA TYR A 216 16.76 9.08 16.63
C TYR A 216 16.55 10.56 16.26
N HIS A 217 17.41 11.47 16.74
CA HIS A 217 17.29 12.88 16.41
C HIS A 217 17.53 13.09 14.90
N PRO A 218 16.68 13.89 14.21
CA PRO A 218 16.84 14.15 12.77
C PRO A 218 18.24 14.60 12.40
N GLY A 219 18.82 14.00 11.36
CA GLY A 219 20.17 14.32 10.88
C GLY A 219 21.32 13.95 11.85
N PHE A 220 21.04 13.27 12.96
CA PHE A 220 22.07 12.81 13.88
C PHE A 220 22.75 11.54 13.36
N SER A 221 24.08 11.62 13.24
CA SER A 221 24.93 10.47 12.90
C SER A 221 26.29 10.64 13.56
N THR A 222 26.79 9.59 14.20
CA THR A 222 28.11 9.61 14.87
C THR A 222 29.29 9.65 13.91
N LYS A 223 29.07 9.53 12.58
CA LYS A 223 30.14 9.66 11.56
C LYS A 223 30.41 11.13 11.21
N THR A 224 31.69 11.47 11.09
CA THR A 224 32.22 12.76 10.60
C THR A 224 32.36 12.82 9.06
N THR A 225 32.23 11.69 8.36
CA THR A 225 32.32 11.61 6.90
C THR A 225 31.12 10.88 6.32
N ALA A 226 30.38 11.55 5.43
CA ALA A 226 29.33 10.94 4.62
C ALA A 226 29.93 9.82 3.75
N SER A 227 29.55 8.57 4.01
CA SER A 227 29.94 7.43 3.17
C SER A 227 29.20 7.51 1.83
N LYS A 228 29.95 7.42 0.72
CA LYS A 228 29.51 7.64 -0.67
C LYS A 228 28.56 6.57 -1.26
N ILE A 229 27.99 5.65 -0.47
CA ILE A 229 27.30 4.46 -1.00
C ILE A 229 25.76 4.49 -0.89
N SER A 230 25.16 5.47 -0.21
CA SER A 230 23.69 5.56 -0.18
C SER A 230 23.20 6.91 -0.70
N GLY A 231 22.71 6.92 -1.94
CA GLY A 231 22.06 8.07 -2.56
C GLY A 231 20.75 8.51 -1.90
N ARG A 232 20.45 8.08 -0.66
CA ARG A 232 19.28 8.53 0.12
C ARG A 232 19.53 8.80 1.61
N GLY A 233 20.76 8.67 2.13
CA GLY A 233 21.09 9.16 3.48
C GLY A 233 20.13 8.73 4.61
N VAL A 234 19.77 7.45 4.69
CA VAL A 234 18.82 6.94 5.69
C VAL A 234 19.50 6.92 7.07
N GLY A 235 19.03 7.75 8.00
CA GLY A 235 19.44 7.75 9.41
C GLY A 235 18.51 6.91 10.29
N MET A 236 18.80 6.87 11.59
CA MET A 236 17.94 6.20 12.57
C MET A 236 16.59 6.90 12.76
N ASP A 237 16.54 8.21 12.51
CA ASP A 237 15.33 9.02 12.40
C ASP A 237 14.34 8.45 11.38
N VAL A 238 14.81 8.07 10.19
CA VAL A 238 13.96 7.46 9.14
C VAL A 238 13.46 6.08 9.57
N VAL A 239 14.29 5.28 10.24
CA VAL A 239 13.87 3.98 10.77
C VAL A 239 12.74 4.14 11.78
N LYS A 240 12.86 5.11 12.69
CA LYS A 240 11.83 5.41 13.69
C LYS A 240 10.54 5.89 13.02
N SER A 241 10.63 6.84 12.10
CA SER A 241 9.47 7.36 11.34
C SER A 241 8.73 6.24 10.61
N ASN A 242 9.44 5.35 9.91
CA ASN A 242 8.84 4.24 9.19
C ASN A 242 8.09 3.26 10.11
N ILE A 243 8.56 3.06 11.35
CA ILE A 243 7.89 2.20 12.33
C ILE A 243 6.70 2.93 12.97
N GLU A 244 6.82 4.23 13.23
CA GLU A 244 5.71 5.06 13.76
C GLU A 244 4.59 5.23 12.73
N GLU A 245 4.89 5.29 11.43
CA GLU A 245 3.90 5.24 10.33
C GLU A 245 3.11 3.93 10.32
N LEU A 246 3.70 2.85 10.82
CA LEU A 246 3.02 1.56 11.03
C LEU A 246 2.31 1.51 12.39
N GLY A 247 2.09 2.64 13.06
CA GLY A 247 1.53 2.69 14.41
C GLY A 247 2.37 1.97 15.47
N GLY A 248 3.64 1.69 15.17
CA GLY A 248 4.54 0.92 16.00
C GLY A 248 5.41 1.77 16.92
N GLU A 249 6.13 1.10 17.81
CA GLU A 249 7.11 1.68 18.72
C GLU A 249 8.45 0.97 18.61
N VAL A 250 9.54 1.71 18.79
CA VAL A 250 10.91 1.18 18.79
C VAL A 250 11.53 1.33 20.18
N THR A 251 12.08 0.24 20.71
CA THR A 251 12.89 0.26 21.94
C THR A 251 14.29 -0.29 21.69
N ILE A 252 15.25 0.15 22.51
CA ILE A 252 16.65 -0.29 22.45
C ILE A 252 17.05 -0.81 23.82
N GLU A 253 17.60 -2.02 23.88
CA GLU A 253 18.27 -2.56 25.04
C GLU A 253 19.72 -2.82 24.68
N THR A 254 20.67 -2.28 25.45
CA THR A 254 22.10 -2.43 25.11
C THR A 254 22.95 -2.60 26.34
N THR A 255 24.05 -3.34 26.22
CA THR A 255 25.05 -3.48 27.27
C THR A 255 26.43 -3.36 26.64
N LYS A 256 27.28 -2.49 27.22
CA LYS A 256 28.64 -2.26 26.73
C LYS A 256 29.45 -3.57 26.75
N GLY A 257 29.92 -3.98 25.57
CA GLY A 257 30.59 -5.26 25.35
C GLY A 257 29.68 -6.50 25.37
N GLY A 258 28.39 -6.35 25.68
CA GLY A 258 27.39 -7.43 25.70
C GLY A 258 26.47 -7.48 24.48
N GLY A 259 26.45 -6.42 23.67
CA GLY A 259 25.65 -6.33 22.45
C GLY A 259 24.44 -5.40 22.58
N THR A 260 23.54 -5.46 21.62
CA THR A 260 22.39 -4.57 21.47
C THR A 260 21.20 -5.34 20.91
N THR A 261 20.01 -5.07 21.45
CA THR A 261 18.72 -5.53 20.94
C THR A 261 17.88 -4.33 20.57
N PHE A 262 17.43 -4.28 19.32
CA PHE A 262 16.37 -3.39 18.88
C PHE A 262 15.06 -4.16 18.83
N SER A 263 14.01 -3.63 19.44
CA SER A 263 12.69 -4.26 19.45
C SER A 263 11.65 -3.34 18.81
N TYR A 264 10.97 -3.83 17.76
CA TYR A 264 9.87 -3.14 17.10
C TYR A 264 8.57 -3.78 17.52
N ARG A 265 7.70 -3.01 18.17
CA ARG A 265 6.36 -3.41 18.56
C ARG A 265 5.38 -2.80 17.58
N ILE A 266 4.69 -3.63 16.80
CA ILE A 266 3.79 -3.18 15.74
C ILE A 266 2.39 -3.74 16.02
N PRO A 267 1.35 -2.91 16.11
CA PRO A 267 -0.02 -3.39 16.26
C PRO A 267 -0.43 -4.26 15.07
N GLN A 268 -1.09 -5.38 15.36
CA GLN A 268 -1.54 -6.35 14.35
C GLN A 268 -2.60 -5.76 13.40
N VAL A 269 -3.31 -4.71 13.83
CA VAL A 269 -4.44 -4.11 13.12
C VAL A 269 -4.02 -2.75 12.57
N THR A 270 -3.19 -2.77 11.53
CA THR A 270 -2.58 -1.55 10.96
C THR A 270 -3.15 -1.16 9.60
N ALA A 271 -3.92 -2.04 8.97
CA ALA A 271 -4.46 -1.82 7.63
C ALA A 271 -5.81 -1.06 7.61
N VAL A 272 -6.56 -1.08 8.71
CA VAL A 272 -7.67 -0.14 8.90
C VAL A 272 -7.32 0.71 10.09
N ASN A 273 -7.22 2.00 9.83
CA ASN A 273 -7.09 3.02 10.84
C ASN A 273 -8.38 3.09 11.69
N ILE A 274 -8.75 2.04 12.43
CA ILE A 274 -9.91 2.06 13.31
C ILE A 274 -9.42 2.41 14.71
N LEU A 275 -9.86 3.54 15.24
CA LEU A 275 -9.57 3.97 16.61
C LEU A 275 -10.82 3.80 17.46
N ASP A 276 -10.64 3.24 18.66
CA ASP A 276 -11.64 3.36 19.73
C ASP A 276 -11.55 4.79 20.27
N CYS A 277 -12.57 5.60 20.04
CA CYS A 277 -12.58 7.01 20.39
C CYS A 277 -13.75 7.37 21.30
N LEU A 278 -13.48 8.24 22.27
CA LEU A 278 -14.52 9.04 22.91
C LEU A 278 -14.82 10.24 22.01
N THR A 279 -16.02 10.26 21.47
CA THR A 279 -16.51 11.37 20.65
C THR A 279 -16.99 12.50 21.57
N VAL A 280 -16.54 13.72 21.31
CA VAL A 280 -16.95 14.93 22.04
C VAL A 280 -17.37 16.02 21.07
N ARG A 281 -18.24 16.92 21.51
CA ARG A 281 -18.59 18.14 20.78
C ARG A 281 -18.02 19.34 21.52
N ALA A 282 -17.36 20.23 20.80
CA ALA A 282 -17.02 21.57 21.28
C ALA A 282 -17.52 22.58 20.26
N GLY A 283 -18.41 23.47 20.69
CA GLY A 283 -19.14 24.36 19.79
C GLY A 283 -19.99 23.57 18.80
N ASP A 284 -19.85 23.87 17.52
CA ASP A 284 -20.56 23.18 16.43
C ASP A 284 -19.78 21.98 15.86
N ASN A 285 -18.53 21.79 16.31
CA ASN A 285 -17.62 20.80 15.75
C ASN A 285 -17.51 19.53 16.60
N TYR A 286 -17.24 18.42 15.90
CA TYR A 286 -17.09 17.12 16.50
C TYR A 286 -15.62 16.70 16.52
N TYR A 287 -15.18 16.23 17.69
CA TYR A 287 -13.81 15.79 17.92
C TYR A 287 -13.81 14.36 18.46
N ALA A 288 -12.80 13.59 18.05
CA ALA A 288 -12.57 12.23 18.50
C ALA A 288 -11.29 12.17 19.33
N ILE A 289 -11.41 11.71 20.57
CA ILE A 289 -10.31 11.56 21.51
C ILE A 289 -10.02 10.05 21.62
N PRO A 290 -8.81 9.57 21.29
CA PRO A 290 -8.46 8.17 21.49
C PRO A 290 -8.73 7.73 22.93
N ILE A 291 -9.48 6.65 23.11
CA ILE A 291 -9.98 6.26 24.44
C ILE A 291 -8.85 5.91 25.41
N LEU A 292 -7.71 5.44 24.87
CA LEU A 292 -6.50 5.14 25.62
C LEU A 292 -5.92 6.37 26.35
N ASN A 293 -6.22 7.56 25.86
CA ASN A 293 -5.79 8.81 26.46
C ASN A 293 -6.83 9.41 27.42
N VAL A 294 -8.04 8.85 27.49
CA VAL A 294 -9.11 9.35 28.38
C VAL A 294 -8.99 8.70 29.74
N VAL A 295 -8.68 9.49 30.76
CA VAL A 295 -8.62 9.05 32.16
C VAL A 295 -10.00 9.00 32.77
N SER A 296 -10.79 10.06 32.58
CA SER A 296 -12.11 10.20 33.19
C SER A 296 -12.97 11.26 32.52
N THR A 297 -14.28 11.20 32.75
CA THR A 297 -15.25 12.22 32.33
C THR A 297 -16.06 12.65 33.55
N LEU A 298 -16.30 13.96 33.69
CA LEU A 298 -16.94 14.54 34.87
C LEU A 298 -17.93 15.61 34.43
N GLY A 299 -19.10 15.64 35.07
CA GLY A 299 -19.95 16.83 35.14
C GLY A 299 -19.67 17.54 36.46
N MET A 300 -19.46 18.84 36.44
CA MET A 300 -19.19 19.63 37.65
C MET A 300 -19.70 21.06 37.52
N ASN A 301 -19.89 21.75 38.65
CA ASN A 301 -20.30 23.15 38.61
C ASN A 301 -19.12 24.07 38.28
N GLU A 302 -19.34 25.15 37.52
CA GLU A 302 -18.29 26.14 37.22
C GLU A 302 -17.69 26.74 38.52
N SER A 303 -18.46 26.78 39.61
CA SER A 303 -18.00 27.22 40.93
C SER A 303 -16.92 26.34 41.56
N GLU A 304 -16.79 25.08 41.12
CA GLU A 304 -15.77 24.14 41.60
C GLU A 304 -14.42 24.34 40.88
N VAL A 305 -14.40 25.12 39.80
CA VAL A 305 -13.18 25.50 39.09
C VAL A 305 -12.43 26.56 39.90
N THR A 306 -11.20 26.24 40.29
CA THR A 306 -10.32 27.15 41.02
C THR A 306 -9.32 27.79 40.06
N SER A 307 -8.80 28.97 40.36
CA SER A 307 -7.71 29.58 39.59
C SER A 307 -6.43 29.63 40.43
N THR A 308 -5.32 29.23 39.83
CA THR A 308 -3.96 29.28 40.41
C THR A 308 -3.10 30.28 39.64
N LEU A 309 -2.09 30.84 40.32
CA LEU A 309 -1.18 31.83 39.71
C LEU A 309 -0.31 31.25 38.58
N ASP A 310 0.10 29.98 38.69
CA ASP A 310 1.05 29.35 37.75
C ASP A 310 0.37 28.55 36.62
N LYS A 311 -0.81 27.97 36.86
CA LYS A 311 -1.47 27.03 35.92
C LYS A 311 -2.84 27.50 35.43
N GLY A 312 -3.23 28.75 35.72
CA GLY A 312 -4.53 29.27 35.33
C GLY A 312 -5.69 28.53 36.01
N LYS A 313 -6.75 28.23 35.25
CA LYS A 313 -7.91 27.48 35.76
C LYS A 313 -7.53 26.01 36.01
N VAL A 314 -7.93 25.48 37.15
CA VAL A 314 -7.66 24.11 37.59
C VAL A 314 -8.91 23.49 38.20
N ILE A 315 -9.00 22.17 38.11
CA ILE A 315 -10.00 21.36 38.80
C ILE A 315 -9.32 20.41 39.78
N GLN A 316 -10.01 20.09 40.87
CA GLN A 316 -9.57 19.04 41.78
C GLN A 316 -10.10 17.70 41.26
N TYR A 317 -9.19 16.81 40.89
CA TYR A 317 -9.50 15.43 40.53
C TYR A 317 -8.79 14.49 41.51
N LEU A 318 -9.58 13.81 42.34
CA LEU A 318 -9.08 13.06 43.50
C LEU A 318 -8.20 13.98 44.38
N ASP A 319 -6.94 13.61 44.61
CA ASP A 319 -5.98 14.38 45.41
C ASP A 319 -5.07 15.28 44.56
N TYR A 320 -5.33 15.42 43.25
CA TYR A 320 -4.48 16.17 42.33
C TYR A 320 -5.20 17.39 41.74
N LEU A 321 -4.45 18.48 41.54
CA LEU A 321 -4.90 19.64 40.78
C LEU A 321 -4.55 19.45 39.30
N VAL A 322 -5.57 19.39 38.45
CA VAL A 322 -5.44 19.20 36.99
C VAL A 322 -5.78 20.53 36.30
N PRO A 323 -4.92 21.04 35.39
CA PRO A 323 -5.22 22.26 34.65
C PRO A 323 -6.40 22.05 33.70
N LEU A 324 -7.29 23.04 33.65
CA LEU A 324 -8.53 23.03 32.87
C LEU A 324 -8.46 24.07 31.75
N TYR A 325 -8.70 23.62 30.52
CA TYR A 325 -8.77 24.48 29.33
C TYR A 325 -10.11 24.29 28.61
N ASP A 326 -10.53 25.30 27.88
CA ASP A 326 -11.66 25.20 26.95
C ASP A 326 -11.16 24.61 25.63
N LEU A 327 -11.70 23.47 25.21
CA LEU A 327 -11.28 22.80 23.98
C LEU A 327 -11.56 23.68 22.75
N ASN A 328 -12.64 24.44 22.76
CA ASN A 328 -13.04 25.27 21.63
C ASN A 328 -12.09 26.45 21.46
N GLU A 329 -11.75 27.12 22.57
CA GLU A 329 -10.76 28.21 22.59
C GLU A 329 -9.39 27.72 22.13
N LEU A 330 -8.97 26.55 22.61
CA LEU A 330 -7.64 26.03 22.32
C LEU A 330 -7.43 25.69 20.85
N LEU A 331 -8.49 25.31 20.14
CA LEU A 331 -8.44 25.02 18.70
C LEU A 331 -8.63 26.28 17.83
N GLY A 332 -8.64 27.47 18.43
CA GLY A 332 -8.74 28.75 17.73
C GLY A 332 -10.18 29.20 17.45
N GLU A 333 -11.18 28.54 18.09
CA GLU A 333 -12.58 28.95 18.01
C GLU A 333 -13.00 29.83 19.19
N LYS A 334 -14.27 30.26 19.19
CA LYS A 334 -14.80 31.07 20.30
C LYS A 334 -14.95 30.20 21.56
N PRO A 335 -14.59 30.70 22.75
CA PRO A 335 -14.79 29.96 24.00
C PRO A 335 -16.27 29.64 24.20
N LEU A 336 -16.54 28.53 24.89
CA LEU A 336 -17.91 28.10 25.19
C LEU A 336 -18.58 29.11 26.14
N GLU A 337 -19.87 29.36 25.92
CA GLU A 337 -20.68 30.21 26.80
C GLU A 337 -20.60 29.73 28.25
N LYS A 338 -20.73 30.64 29.22
CA LYS A 338 -20.69 30.23 30.64
C LYS A 338 -21.96 29.49 31.01
N GLU A 339 -21.78 28.32 31.61
CA GLU A 339 -22.86 27.43 32.07
C GLU A 339 -22.61 27.09 33.53
N GLU A 340 -23.68 26.98 34.33
CA GLU A 340 -23.55 26.62 35.75
C GLU A 340 -22.95 25.22 35.92
N GLU A 341 -23.31 24.28 35.06
CA GLU A 341 -22.81 22.92 35.01
C GLU A 341 -22.00 22.72 33.73
N ILE A 342 -20.74 22.32 33.86
CA ILE A 342 -19.81 22.13 32.77
C ILE A 342 -19.43 20.64 32.64
N THR A 343 -19.23 20.21 31.40
CA THR A 343 -18.74 18.86 31.09
C THR A 343 -17.25 18.88 30.83
N VAL A 344 -16.51 17.99 31.49
CA VAL A 344 -15.05 17.94 31.46
C VAL A 344 -14.55 16.54 31.11
N VAL A 345 -13.57 16.48 30.21
CA VAL A 345 -12.82 15.26 29.87
C VAL A 345 -11.40 15.40 30.37
N ILE A 346 -10.95 14.46 31.19
CA ILE A 346 -9.57 14.40 31.67
C ILE A 346 -8.80 13.45 30.78
N ILE A 347 -7.71 13.95 30.21
CA ILE A 347 -6.83 13.19 29.34
C ILE A 347 -5.40 13.13 29.90
N GLU A 348 -4.66 12.10 29.50
CA GLU A 348 -3.29 11.84 29.93
C GLU A 348 -2.39 11.48 28.75
N SER A 349 -1.17 12.01 28.80
CA SER A 349 -0.06 11.64 27.95
C SER A 349 1.24 11.55 28.79
N LYS A 350 2.36 11.21 28.15
CA LYS A 350 3.68 11.23 28.79
C LYS A 350 4.06 12.64 29.30
N THR A 351 3.48 13.71 28.76
CA THR A 351 3.77 15.10 29.14
C THR A 351 2.92 15.59 30.32
N GLY A 352 1.91 14.83 30.74
CA GLY A 352 1.11 15.12 31.94
C GLY A 352 -0.39 14.93 31.73
N ARG A 353 -1.17 15.35 32.75
CA ARG A 353 -2.64 15.32 32.74
C ARG A 353 -3.21 16.70 32.49
N THR A 354 -4.20 16.77 31.61
CA THR A 354 -4.93 17.99 31.30
C THR A 354 -6.43 17.70 31.24
N ALA A 355 -7.24 18.65 31.67
CA ALA A 355 -8.69 18.61 31.57
C ALA A 355 -9.18 19.55 30.48
N PHE A 356 -10.11 19.08 29.66
CA PHE A 356 -10.77 19.85 28.62
C PHE A 356 -12.25 20.00 28.92
N ARG A 357 -12.71 21.26 28.94
CA ARG A 357 -14.13 21.59 28.91
C ARG A 357 -14.65 21.34 27.49
N VAL A 358 -15.78 20.63 27.40
CA VAL A 358 -16.47 20.30 26.15
C VAL A 358 -17.95 20.68 26.26
N SER A 359 -18.62 20.87 25.13
CA SER A 359 -20.06 21.14 25.10
C SER A 359 -20.88 19.90 25.40
N GLU A 360 -20.45 18.74 24.89
CA GLU A 360 -21.21 17.50 25.01
C GLU A 360 -20.29 16.28 24.91
N LEU A 361 -20.56 15.29 25.75
CA LEU A 361 -19.97 13.95 25.65
C LEU A 361 -20.89 13.04 24.86
N LEU A 362 -20.35 12.43 23.81
CA LEU A 362 -21.04 11.43 23.03
C LEU A 362 -20.55 10.04 23.43
N THR A 363 -21.21 9.00 22.93
CA THR A 363 -20.83 7.63 23.29
C THR A 363 -19.53 7.21 22.61
N PRO A 364 -18.68 6.43 23.29
CA PRO A 364 -17.54 5.81 22.64
C PRO A 364 -17.96 4.98 21.44
N GLU A 365 -17.25 5.11 20.32
CA GLU A 365 -17.50 4.35 19.11
C GLU A 365 -16.19 4.04 18.38
N LYS A 366 -16.23 2.98 17.56
CA LYS A 366 -15.14 2.61 16.66
C LYS A 366 -15.19 3.49 15.42
N LEU A 367 -14.16 4.28 15.22
CA LEU A 367 -14.09 5.30 14.18
C LEU A 367 -13.00 4.98 13.16
N VAL A 368 -13.34 5.09 11.88
CA VAL A 368 -12.35 5.02 10.79
C VAL A 368 -11.62 6.37 10.73
N PHE A 369 -10.33 6.36 11.06
CA PHE A 369 -9.39 7.45 11.03
C PHE A 369 -8.73 7.57 9.66
N THR A 370 -8.63 8.79 9.15
CA THR A 370 -7.85 9.11 7.96
C THR A 370 -6.80 10.13 8.38
N PRO A 371 -5.50 9.79 8.42
CA PRO A 371 -4.46 10.73 8.80
C PRO A 371 -4.43 11.90 7.82
N LEU A 372 -4.13 13.10 8.34
CA LEU A 372 -3.89 14.25 7.48
C LEU A 372 -2.59 14.03 6.69
N SER A 373 -2.60 14.40 5.41
CA SER A 373 -1.39 14.42 4.59
C SER A 373 -0.45 15.53 5.07
N ASP A 374 0.86 15.35 4.92
CA ASP A 374 1.91 16.34 5.26
C ASP A 374 1.69 17.73 4.64
N LEU A 375 0.86 17.84 3.59
CA LEU A 375 0.44 19.12 2.99
C LEU A 375 -0.51 19.93 3.89
N PHE A 376 -1.12 19.28 4.88
CA PHE A 376 -2.08 19.85 5.82
C PHE A 376 -1.56 19.71 7.25
N TYR A 377 -0.79 20.69 7.71
CA TYR A 377 -0.44 20.79 9.13
C TYR A 377 -1.53 21.58 9.87
N VAL A 378 -2.29 20.91 10.74
CA VAL A 378 -3.32 21.51 11.58
C VAL A 378 -2.98 21.24 13.04
N GLN A 379 -2.58 22.28 13.77
CA GLN A 379 -2.12 22.16 15.15
C GLN A 379 -3.16 21.51 16.05
N GLY A 380 -2.78 20.41 16.72
CA GLY A 380 -3.60 19.68 17.68
C GLY A 380 -4.52 18.63 17.04
N ILE A 381 -4.43 18.41 15.73
CA ILE A 381 -5.27 17.48 14.97
C ILE A 381 -4.37 16.47 14.23
N SER A 382 -4.59 15.18 14.48
CA SER A 382 -3.86 14.08 13.84
C SER A 382 -4.53 13.57 12.56
N GLY A 383 -5.82 13.82 12.38
CA GLY A 383 -6.56 13.31 11.23
C GLY A 383 -8.04 13.66 11.21
N THR A 384 -8.73 13.06 10.25
CA THR A 384 -10.19 13.20 10.05
C THR A 384 -10.88 11.86 10.28
N THR A 385 -12.17 11.90 10.57
CA THR A 385 -13.01 10.71 10.77
C THR A 385 -14.49 10.98 10.48
N MET A 386 -15.31 9.94 10.44
CA MET A 386 -16.77 10.00 10.29
C MET A 386 -17.46 9.56 11.57
N ILE A 387 -17.97 10.53 12.32
CA ILE A 387 -18.64 10.37 13.62
C ILE A 387 -20.12 10.07 13.39
N SER A 388 -20.64 9.06 14.09
CA SER A 388 -22.03 8.60 13.95
C SER A 388 -22.44 8.50 12.47
N GLY A 389 -21.49 7.98 11.67
CA GLY A 389 -21.49 7.73 10.22
C GLY A 389 -22.06 8.76 9.25
N SER A 390 -22.19 10.03 9.68
CA SER A 390 -22.70 11.11 8.82
C SER A 390 -22.07 12.47 9.11
N LYS A 391 -21.34 12.61 10.22
CA LYS A 391 -20.73 13.87 10.63
C LYS A 391 -19.22 13.79 10.46
N MET A 392 -18.63 14.81 9.87
CA MET A 392 -17.18 14.92 9.82
C MET A 392 -16.66 15.23 11.23
N GLY A 393 -15.64 14.48 11.64
CA GLY A 393 -14.94 14.65 12.90
C GLY A 393 -13.46 14.87 12.70
N LEU A 394 -12.83 15.55 13.66
CA LEU A 394 -11.38 15.68 13.72
C LEU A 394 -10.83 14.83 14.86
N VAL A 395 -9.77 14.08 14.61
CA VAL A 395 -9.09 13.28 15.64
C VAL A 395 -8.03 14.13 16.29
N LEU A 396 -8.05 14.22 17.62
CA LEU A 396 -7.10 15.07 18.36
C LEU A 396 -5.72 14.41 18.45
N ASP A 397 -4.68 15.20 18.22
CA ASP A 397 -3.32 14.85 18.65
C ASP A 397 -3.17 15.23 20.14
N ILE A 398 -3.15 14.20 20.98
CA ILE A 398 -3.16 14.38 22.43
C ILE A 398 -1.86 15.01 22.96
N VAL A 399 -0.72 14.70 22.34
CA VAL A 399 0.56 15.25 22.80
C VAL A 399 0.64 16.72 22.42
N GLU A 400 0.31 17.05 21.18
CA GLU A 400 0.36 18.42 20.68
C GLU A 400 -0.66 19.31 21.41
N ILE A 401 -1.88 18.83 21.63
CA ILE A 401 -2.93 19.63 22.28
C ILE A 401 -2.62 19.90 23.76
N ILE A 402 -1.97 18.97 24.45
CA ILE A 402 -1.48 19.16 25.82
C ILE A 402 -0.29 20.13 25.84
N ASN A 403 0.63 20.04 24.89
CA ASN A 403 1.76 20.97 24.81
C ASN A 403 1.29 22.41 24.55
N ARG A 404 0.29 22.56 23.66
CA ARG A 404 -0.36 23.85 23.36
C ARG A 404 -1.06 24.42 24.58
N SER A 405 -1.76 23.58 25.36
CA SER A 405 -2.44 24.02 26.58
C SER A 405 -1.46 24.57 27.61
N MET A 406 -0.27 23.96 27.72
CA MET A 406 0.80 24.38 28.63
C MET A 406 1.64 25.57 28.12
N GLY A 407 1.33 26.14 26.95
CA GLY A 407 2.06 27.29 26.39
C GLY A 407 3.47 26.97 25.90
N ILE A 408 3.79 25.70 25.65
CA ILE A 408 5.07 25.26 25.09
C ILE A 408 4.99 25.45 23.57
N ALA A 409 5.28 26.66 23.09
CA ALA A 409 5.37 26.94 21.67
C ALA A 409 6.57 26.20 21.06
N TYR A 410 6.32 25.36 20.05
CA TYR A 410 7.38 24.99 19.11
C TYR A 410 7.82 26.26 18.40
N LYS A 411 9.12 26.56 18.44
CA LYS A 411 9.70 27.58 17.56
C LYS A 411 9.53 27.10 16.13
N ASP A 412 8.63 27.77 15.42
CA ASP A 412 8.35 27.55 14.02
C ASP A 412 9.57 27.97 13.18
N GLU A 413 10.39 27.02 12.73
CA GLU A 413 11.36 27.23 11.66
C GLU A 413 10.70 27.04 10.28
N SER A 414 9.58 27.71 10.04
CA SER A 414 9.00 27.84 8.71
C SER A 414 8.22 29.15 8.52
N HIS A 415 8.87 30.28 8.84
CA HIS A 415 8.42 31.57 8.30
C HIS A 415 8.61 31.59 6.78
N PHE A 416 7.53 31.31 6.05
CA PHE A 416 7.32 31.94 4.74
C PHE A 416 7.07 33.43 4.99
N ASP A 417 7.97 34.23 4.42
CA ASP A 417 7.98 35.69 4.44
C ASP A 417 6.64 36.25 3.91
N ASP A 418 5.84 36.85 4.79
CA ASP A 418 4.67 37.65 4.45
C ASP A 418 5.12 38.97 3.79
N GLY A 419 5.52 38.88 2.52
CA GLY A 419 5.75 40.02 1.65
C GLY A 419 4.41 40.63 1.19
N GLU A 420 4.03 41.75 1.82
CA GLU A 420 3.07 42.78 1.38
C GLU A 420 2.21 42.47 0.13
N ILE A 421 1.00 41.94 0.33
CA ILE A 421 -0.05 42.05 -0.69
C ILE A 421 -0.75 43.39 -0.51
N MET A 422 -0.21 44.39 -1.21
CA MET A 422 -0.90 45.65 -1.50
C MET A 422 -2.22 45.36 -2.23
N ARG A 423 -3.33 45.78 -1.61
CA ARG A 423 -4.63 45.91 -2.27
C ARG A 423 -4.51 46.88 -3.45
N SER A 424 -4.89 46.44 -4.65
CA SER A 424 -5.31 47.35 -5.71
C SER A 424 -6.40 46.71 -6.57
N ASP A 425 -7.38 47.53 -6.89
CA ASP A 425 -8.69 47.23 -7.45
C ASP A 425 -8.68 46.53 -8.83
N ALA A 426 -9.77 45.82 -9.11
CA ALA A 426 -10.12 45.34 -10.45
C ALA A 426 -10.24 46.53 -11.44
N PRO A 427 -9.97 46.32 -12.74
CA PRO A 427 -11.08 45.99 -13.64
C PRO A 427 -10.73 45.12 -14.88
N GLY A 428 -11.72 44.35 -15.33
CA GLY A 428 -12.24 44.44 -16.71
C GLY A 428 -11.56 43.69 -17.85
N ASP A 429 -12.37 42.84 -18.50
CA ASP A 429 -12.32 42.34 -19.89
C ASP A 429 -11.26 42.87 -20.86
N GLY A 430 -10.61 41.94 -21.57
CA GLY A 430 -9.86 42.25 -22.79
C GLY A 430 -9.17 41.05 -23.40
N ALA A 431 -9.68 40.60 -24.54
CA ALA A 431 -9.05 39.63 -25.43
C ALA A 431 -7.65 40.07 -25.92
N TRP A 432 -6.95 39.14 -26.60
CA TRP A 432 -6.02 39.26 -27.77
C TRP A 432 -4.94 38.16 -27.63
N ALA A 433 -5.00 37.05 -28.35
CA ALA A 433 -4.58 36.85 -29.75
C ALA A 433 -3.07 37.04 -30.01
N SER A 434 -2.41 35.91 -30.30
CA SER A 434 -1.26 35.66 -31.20
C SER A 434 -0.07 36.63 -31.24
N GLU A 435 1.15 36.09 -31.14
CA GLU A 435 2.09 36.13 -32.27
C GLU A 435 3.33 35.23 -32.06
N ASN A 436 3.64 34.50 -33.14
CA ASN A 436 4.89 33.76 -33.36
C ASN A 436 6.08 34.72 -33.50
N LYS A 437 7.27 34.28 -33.07
CA LYS A 437 8.51 34.55 -33.81
C LYS A 437 9.59 33.52 -33.52
N ALA A 438 10.03 32.88 -34.59
CA ALA A 438 11.22 32.04 -34.69
C ALA A 438 12.40 32.88 -35.22
N GLU A 439 13.62 32.42 -34.90
CA GLU A 439 14.96 32.67 -35.51
C GLU A 439 15.99 32.66 -34.36
N GLY A 440 17.15 32.01 -34.40
CA GLY A 440 17.86 31.28 -35.45
C GLY A 440 19.34 31.18 -35.05
N GLU A 441 19.85 29.94 -35.04
CA GLU A 441 21.22 29.48 -35.38
C GLU A 441 22.49 29.93 -34.63
N GLY A 442 23.32 28.93 -34.31
CA GLY A 442 24.75 29.01 -34.03
C GLY A 442 25.39 27.62 -33.95
N ALA A 443 25.96 27.15 -35.06
CA ALA A 443 26.51 25.81 -35.27
C ALA A 443 27.97 25.64 -34.78
N GLY A 444 28.33 24.40 -34.44
CA GLY A 444 29.71 23.92 -34.26
C GLY A 444 29.77 22.40 -34.13
N ALA A 445 30.10 21.71 -35.23
CA ALA A 445 30.09 20.25 -35.38
C ALA A 445 31.44 19.59 -35.08
N VAL A 446 31.43 18.35 -34.55
CA VAL A 446 32.39 17.28 -34.92
C VAL A 446 31.64 15.94 -34.90
N ALA A 447 31.82 15.17 -35.97
CA ALA A 447 31.11 13.94 -36.32
C ALA A 447 31.70 12.67 -35.65
N GLY A 448 30.82 11.70 -35.39
CA GLY A 448 31.12 10.31 -35.08
C GLY A 448 29.84 9.48 -35.19
N ASP A 449 29.82 8.57 -36.15
CA ASP A 449 28.68 7.85 -36.73
C ASP A 449 28.00 6.86 -35.76
N GLU A 450 26.73 7.11 -35.43
CA GLU A 450 25.77 6.09 -34.96
C GLU A 450 24.43 6.32 -35.67
N SER A 451 23.97 5.29 -36.37
CA SER A 451 22.73 5.22 -37.12
C SER A 451 21.51 5.57 -36.25
N LYS A 452 20.98 6.79 -36.41
CA LYS A 452 19.69 7.22 -35.86
C LYS A 452 18.55 6.42 -36.52
N VAL A 453 17.93 5.53 -35.76
CA VAL A 453 16.54 5.13 -36.00
C VAL A 453 15.66 6.30 -35.55
N THR A 454 15.13 7.05 -36.50
CA THR A 454 14.14 8.11 -36.28
C THR A 454 12.86 7.49 -35.70
N LEU A 455 12.52 7.86 -34.46
CA LEU A 455 11.17 7.68 -33.92
C LEU A 455 10.19 8.51 -34.78
N SER A 456 9.30 7.83 -35.51
CA SER A 456 8.22 8.47 -36.24
C SER A 456 7.14 8.97 -35.26
N SER A 457 7.13 10.28 -35.05
CA SER A 457 6.01 11.24 -34.97
C SER A 457 4.61 10.91 -34.38
N ASP A 458 4.32 9.77 -33.75
CA ASP A 458 2.95 9.48 -33.25
C ASP A 458 2.79 9.45 -31.71
N ILE A 459 3.80 9.89 -30.95
CA ILE A 459 3.75 9.97 -29.48
C ILE A 459 3.08 11.29 -29.03
N GLY A 460 1.89 11.55 -29.55
CA GLY A 460 1.02 12.67 -29.13
C GLY A 460 -0.23 12.23 -28.38
N LYS A 461 -0.51 10.91 -28.30
CA LYS A 461 -1.71 10.33 -27.67
C LYS A 461 -1.44 9.23 -26.63
N GLU A 462 -0.18 8.95 -26.30
CA GLU A 462 0.24 7.77 -25.50
C GLU A 462 0.56 8.04 -24.02
N ILE A 463 0.19 9.18 -23.46
CA ILE A 463 0.53 9.49 -22.05
C ILE A 463 -0.29 8.65 -21.05
N SER A 464 -1.46 8.09 -21.44
CA SER A 464 -2.30 7.31 -20.52
C SER A 464 -1.99 5.81 -20.43
N HIS A 465 -1.26 5.21 -21.39
CA HIS A 465 -1.02 3.76 -21.42
C HIS A 465 0.42 3.37 -21.05
N ARG A 466 1.32 4.34 -21.01
CA ARG A 466 2.72 4.10 -20.66
C ARG A 466 2.89 3.75 -19.18
N ASP A 467 2.19 4.46 -18.30
CA ASP A 467 2.29 4.22 -16.86
C ASP A 467 1.65 2.88 -16.47
N GLU A 468 0.51 2.54 -17.06
CA GLU A 468 -0.16 1.24 -16.91
C GLU A 468 0.72 0.08 -17.40
N PHE A 469 1.33 0.22 -18.58
CA PHE A 469 2.30 -0.75 -19.10
C PHE A 469 3.53 -0.91 -18.18
N LEU A 470 4.09 0.20 -17.68
CA LEU A 470 5.26 0.16 -16.81
C LEU A 470 4.94 -0.47 -15.45
N MET A 471 3.74 -0.23 -14.92
CA MET A 471 3.22 -0.88 -13.72
C MET A 471 3.05 -2.39 -13.93
N GLU A 472 2.39 -2.82 -15.01
CA GLU A 472 2.22 -4.24 -15.31
C GLU A 472 3.56 -4.95 -15.52
N LEU A 473 4.50 -4.32 -16.24
CA LEU A 473 5.83 -4.86 -16.44
C LEU A 473 6.60 -4.98 -15.11
N ASP A 474 6.46 -4.02 -14.19
CA ASP A 474 7.06 -4.08 -12.85
C ASP A 474 6.50 -5.26 -12.03
N GLU A 475 5.18 -5.47 -12.05
CA GLU A 475 4.52 -6.57 -11.37
C GLU A 475 4.99 -7.93 -11.90
N MET A 476 5.09 -8.07 -13.23
CA MET A 476 5.56 -9.31 -13.86
C MET A 476 7.03 -9.61 -13.52
N ILE A 477 7.91 -8.60 -13.52
CA ILE A 477 9.32 -8.76 -13.12
C ILE A 477 9.42 -9.20 -11.66
N LYS A 478 8.67 -8.56 -10.75
CA LYS A 478 8.63 -8.95 -9.33
C LYS A 478 8.15 -10.38 -9.14
N SER A 479 7.10 -10.79 -9.88
CA SER A 479 6.59 -12.16 -9.81
C SER A 479 7.60 -13.19 -10.32
N ALA A 480 8.32 -12.86 -11.39
CA ALA A 480 9.37 -13.70 -11.93
C ALA A 480 10.55 -13.86 -10.97
N ASP A 481 11.04 -12.78 -10.36
CA ASP A 481 12.12 -12.80 -9.36
C ASP A 481 11.79 -13.75 -8.19
N GLU A 482 10.58 -13.65 -7.65
CA GLU A 482 10.13 -14.49 -6.53
C GLU A 482 10.10 -15.99 -6.90
N GLN A 483 9.70 -16.29 -8.13
CA GLN A 483 9.60 -17.68 -8.61
C GLN A 483 10.96 -18.27 -8.94
N ILE A 484 11.86 -17.49 -9.55
CA ILE A 484 13.23 -17.94 -9.83
C ILE A 484 13.96 -18.25 -8.51
N LEU A 485 13.80 -17.41 -7.49
CA LEU A 485 14.36 -17.66 -6.14
C LEU A 485 13.76 -18.89 -5.48
N SER A 486 12.47 -19.16 -5.69
CA SER A 486 11.81 -20.37 -5.16
C SER A 486 12.29 -21.64 -5.87
N LEU A 487 12.54 -21.56 -7.18
CA LEU A 487 13.11 -22.63 -7.99
C LEU A 487 14.57 -22.94 -7.64
N GLU A 488 15.31 -22.01 -7.02
CA GLU A 488 16.66 -22.28 -6.48
C GLU A 488 16.64 -23.36 -5.39
N GLN A 489 15.56 -23.42 -4.60
CA GLN A 489 15.40 -24.42 -3.53
C GLN A 489 14.70 -25.68 -4.03
N ASN A 490 13.76 -25.55 -4.97
CA ASN A 490 12.97 -26.66 -5.52
C ASN A 490 12.99 -26.63 -7.06
N PRO A 491 14.08 -27.06 -7.72
CA PRO A 491 14.22 -26.92 -9.18
C PRO A 491 13.24 -27.77 -10.01
N ASP A 492 12.64 -28.80 -9.42
CA ASP A 492 11.71 -29.72 -10.09
C ASP A 492 10.22 -29.35 -9.89
N ASP A 493 9.94 -28.19 -9.29
CA ASP A 493 8.55 -27.74 -9.05
C ASP A 493 7.89 -27.24 -10.34
N ASN A 494 7.19 -28.15 -11.01
CA ASN A 494 6.48 -27.85 -12.25
C ASN A 494 5.42 -26.73 -12.11
N GLU A 495 4.84 -26.51 -10.94
CA GLU A 495 3.86 -25.43 -10.76
C GLU A 495 4.54 -24.06 -10.84
N LEU A 496 5.71 -23.94 -10.19
CA LEU A 496 6.56 -22.76 -10.28
C LEU A 496 7.12 -22.53 -11.69
N ILE A 497 7.56 -23.58 -12.38
CA ILE A 497 8.04 -23.48 -13.78
C ILE A 497 6.91 -23.00 -14.70
N ASN A 498 5.70 -23.54 -14.57
CA ASN A 498 4.54 -23.15 -15.37
C ASN A 498 4.13 -21.70 -15.11
N LYS A 499 4.18 -21.26 -13.85
CA LYS A 499 3.87 -19.87 -13.49
C LYS A 499 4.93 -18.92 -14.06
N LEU A 500 6.20 -19.28 -13.97
CA LEU A 500 7.30 -18.46 -14.44
C LEU A 500 7.24 -18.31 -15.97
N PHE A 501 6.92 -19.41 -16.66
CA PHE A 501 6.66 -19.39 -18.09
C PHE A 501 5.53 -18.42 -18.47
N ARG A 502 4.41 -18.40 -17.73
CA ARG A 502 3.29 -17.47 -18.01
C ARG A 502 3.68 -16.02 -17.81
N ASP A 503 4.49 -15.72 -16.80
CA ASP A 503 4.96 -14.35 -16.54
C ASP A 503 5.85 -13.87 -17.70
N PHE A 504 6.84 -14.66 -18.11
CA PHE A 504 7.70 -14.34 -19.25
C PHE A 504 6.93 -14.28 -20.58
N HIS A 505 5.93 -15.15 -20.77
CA HIS A 505 5.05 -15.12 -21.95
C HIS A 505 4.23 -13.81 -22.02
N SER A 506 3.68 -13.38 -20.89
CA SER A 506 2.89 -12.14 -20.78
C SER A 506 3.79 -10.91 -20.96
N MET A 507 4.99 -10.92 -20.36
CA MET A 507 6.00 -9.87 -20.56
C MET A 507 6.37 -9.71 -22.03
N LYS A 508 6.58 -10.82 -22.76
CA LYS A 508 6.86 -10.80 -24.20
C LYS A 508 5.73 -10.09 -24.96
N GLY A 509 4.48 -10.46 -24.68
CA GLY A 509 3.29 -9.85 -25.30
C GLY A 509 3.24 -8.34 -25.07
N ASN A 510 3.37 -7.92 -23.82
CA ASN A 510 3.35 -6.50 -23.43
C ASN A 510 4.48 -5.70 -24.10
N LEU A 511 5.70 -6.24 -24.11
CA LEU A 511 6.86 -5.58 -24.71
C LEU A 511 6.74 -5.45 -26.23
N MET A 512 6.23 -6.47 -26.91
CA MET A 512 6.01 -6.42 -28.36
C MET A 512 4.87 -5.47 -28.73
N MET A 513 3.79 -5.43 -27.93
CA MET A 513 2.64 -4.53 -28.15
C MET A 513 3.03 -3.05 -28.06
N VAL A 514 3.94 -2.70 -27.15
CA VAL A 514 4.43 -1.33 -26.94
C VAL A 514 5.60 -0.98 -27.88
N GLY A 515 6.02 -1.92 -28.75
CA GLY A 515 7.03 -1.66 -29.78
C GLY A 515 8.48 -1.86 -29.34
N PHE A 516 8.73 -2.43 -28.15
CA PHE A 516 10.06 -2.81 -27.69
C PHE A 516 10.47 -4.18 -28.24
N SER A 517 10.53 -4.31 -29.57
CA SER A 517 10.72 -5.60 -30.27
C SER A 517 12.04 -6.30 -29.93
N GLU A 518 13.12 -5.55 -29.69
CA GLU A 518 14.42 -6.13 -29.30
C GLU A 518 14.34 -6.77 -27.90
N LEU A 519 13.73 -6.08 -26.95
CA LEU A 519 13.55 -6.57 -25.58
C LEU A 519 12.55 -7.74 -25.53
N GLY A 520 11.45 -7.64 -26.30
CA GLY A 520 10.51 -8.75 -26.47
C GLY A 520 11.16 -10.00 -27.08
N SER A 521 12.10 -9.82 -28.02
CA SER A 521 12.87 -10.94 -28.60
C SER A 521 13.81 -11.58 -27.58
N PHE A 522 14.42 -10.79 -26.69
CA PHE A 522 15.20 -11.32 -25.57
C PHE A 522 14.35 -12.14 -24.60
N VAL A 523 13.19 -11.61 -24.17
CA VAL A 523 12.24 -12.31 -23.28
C VAL A 523 11.75 -13.61 -23.90
N HIS A 524 11.55 -13.64 -25.22
CA HIS A 524 11.20 -14.86 -25.95
C HIS A 524 12.30 -15.94 -25.87
N GLU A 525 13.57 -15.57 -25.87
CA GLU A 525 14.66 -16.54 -25.71
C GLU A 525 14.69 -17.13 -24.28
N VAL A 526 14.34 -16.33 -23.27
CA VAL A 526 14.20 -16.81 -21.88
C VAL A 526 12.99 -17.74 -21.74
N GLU A 527 11.85 -17.37 -22.34
CA GLU A 527 10.63 -18.19 -22.38
C GLU A 527 10.90 -19.56 -23.03
N ALA A 528 11.74 -19.62 -24.07
CA ALA A 528 12.08 -20.88 -24.74
C ALA A 528 12.85 -21.87 -23.85
N ILE A 529 13.67 -21.37 -22.93
CA ILE A 529 14.33 -22.21 -21.91
C ILE A 529 13.29 -22.75 -20.92
N LEU A 530 12.37 -21.88 -20.47
CA LEU A 530 11.31 -22.26 -19.53
C LEU A 530 10.33 -23.26 -20.13
N ASP A 531 10.04 -23.18 -21.43
CA ASP A 531 9.20 -24.17 -22.11
C ASP A 531 9.86 -25.55 -22.15
N GLN A 532 11.18 -25.61 -22.37
CA GLN A 532 11.93 -26.87 -22.33
C GLN A 532 12.05 -27.43 -20.92
N ALA A 533 12.14 -26.56 -19.90
CA ALA A 533 12.08 -26.98 -18.51
C ALA A 533 10.70 -27.58 -18.17
N ARG A 534 9.64 -26.93 -18.63
CA ARG A 534 8.25 -27.34 -18.44
C ARG A 534 7.90 -28.65 -19.15
N SER A 535 8.45 -28.89 -20.33
CA SER A 535 8.27 -30.16 -21.06
C SER A 535 9.09 -31.32 -20.48
N GLY A 536 9.94 -31.06 -19.49
CA GLY A 536 10.89 -32.02 -18.93
C GLY A 536 12.10 -32.30 -19.83
N ASP A 537 12.29 -31.50 -20.90
CA ASP A 537 13.39 -31.63 -21.84
C ASP A 537 14.71 -31.03 -21.36
N LEU A 538 14.65 -30.18 -20.33
CA LEU A 538 15.77 -29.46 -19.71
C LEU A 538 15.59 -29.44 -18.18
N ALA A 539 16.58 -29.94 -17.43
CA ALA A 539 16.57 -29.81 -15.97
C ALA A 539 17.06 -28.43 -15.53
N LEU A 540 16.41 -27.79 -14.56
CA LEU A 540 16.85 -26.49 -14.02
C LEU A 540 18.06 -26.68 -13.10
N THR A 541 19.26 -26.55 -13.66
CA THR A 541 20.51 -26.55 -12.89
C THR A 541 20.76 -25.17 -12.28
N THR A 542 21.69 -25.09 -11.31
CA THR A 542 22.14 -23.81 -10.74
C THR A 542 22.60 -22.82 -11.83
N GLU A 543 23.27 -23.31 -12.88
CA GLU A 543 23.70 -22.49 -14.02
C GLU A 543 22.51 -21.89 -14.79
N ILE A 544 21.42 -22.64 -14.97
CA ILE A 544 20.22 -22.14 -15.65
C ILE A 544 19.46 -21.15 -14.75
N ILE A 545 19.40 -21.42 -13.44
CA ILE A 545 18.80 -20.49 -12.46
C ILE A 545 19.56 -19.16 -12.43
N ASP A 546 20.90 -19.18 -12.46
CA ASP A 546 21.72 -17.98 -12.55
C ASP A 546 21.42 -17.20 -13.85
N ILE A 547 21.27 -17.89 -14.99
CA ILE A 547 20.88 -17.27 -16.26
C ILE A 547 19.49 -16.62 -16.17
N LEU A 548 18.53 -17.24 -15.48
CA LEU A 548 17.19 -16.69 -15.29
C LEU A 548 17.22 -15.43 -14.41
N LEU A 549 18.02 -15.42 -13.34
CA LEU A 549 18.23 -14.25 -12.47
C LEU A 549 18.89 -13.11 -13.24
N ASP A 550 19.96 -13.38 -13.99
CA ASP A 550 20.65 -12.39 -14.83
C ASP A 550 19.68 -11.81 -15.90
N SER A 551 18.77 -12.65 -16.41
CA SER A 551 17.75 -12.24 -17.38
C SER A 551 16.72 -11.32 -16.76
N SER A 552 16.25 -11.61 -15.55
CA SER A 552 15.33 -10.74 -14.81
C SER A 552 15.96 -9.38 -14.48
N ASP A 553 17.22 -9.38 -14.02
CA ASP A 553 17.99 -8.16 -13.75
C ASP A 553 18.20 -7.31 -15.00
N MET A 554 18.44 -7.94 -16.16
CA MET A 554 18.52 -7.24 -17.43
C MET A 554 17.20 -6.55 -17.77
N ILE A 555 16.07 -7.26 -17.67
CA ILE A 555 14.74 -6.72 -17.98
C ILE A 555 14.41 -5.55 -17.06
N LYS A 556 14.76 -5.64 -15.77
CA LYS A 556 14.62 -4.56 -14.79
C LYS A 556 15.46 -3.33 -15.13
N LYS A 557 16.72 -3.51 -15.55
CA LYS A 557 17.56 -2.40 -16.04
C LYS A 557 16.98 -1.77 -17.32
N ALA A 558 16.42 -2.60 -18.20
CA ALA A 558 15.77 -2.16 -19.43
C ALA A 558 14.53 -1.30 -19.13
N GLN A 559 13.69 -1.74 -18.19
CA GLN A 559 12.53 -1.00 -17.71
C GLN A 559 12.94 0.36 -17.11
N GLN A 560 13.98 0.40 -16.28
CA GLN A 560 14.51 1.67 -15.73
C GLN A 560 15.00 2.61 -16.83
N ALA A 561 15.64 2.10 -17.88
CA ALA A 561 16.03 2.89 -19.04
C ALA A 561 14.80 3.45 -19.77
N ILE A 562 13.75 2.63 -19.97
CA ILE A 562 12.48 3.04 -20.57
C ILE A 562 11.81 4.14 -19.74
N VAL A 563 11.75 4.01 -18.41
CA VAL A 563 11.24 5.05 -17.50
C VAL A 563 12.03 6.35 -17.67
N ALA A 564 13.35 6.26 -17.81
CA ALA A 564 14.24 7.40 -18.01
C ALA A 564 14.27 7.97 -19.45
N ASN A 565 13.38 7.54 -20.35
CA ASN A 565 13.37 7.89 -21.77
C ASN A 565 14.69 7.58 -22.50
N LYS A 566 15.37 6.50 -22.10
CA LYS A 566 16.59 5.99 -22.74
C LYS A 566 16.31 4.69 -23.46
N ALA A 567 17.10 4.40 -24.50
CA ALA A 567 17.01 3.12 -25.20
C ALA A 567 17.44 1.98 -24.25
N PRO A 568 16.65 0.89 -24.12
CA PRO A 568 17.04 -0.28 -23.35
C PRO A 568 18.24 -0.97 -24.01
N ALA A 569 19.28 -1.28 -23.22
CA ALA A 569 20.46 -1.98 -23.71
C ALA A 569 20.40 -3.46 -23.37
N ILE A 570 20.53 -4.34 -24.38
CA ILE A 570 20.50 -5.80 -24.21
C ILE A 570 21.90 -6.37 -24.23
N ASP A 571 22.23 -7.15 -23.20
CA ASP A 571 23.50 -7.84 -23.12
C ASP A 571 23.54 -9.03 -24.09
N LYS A 572 24.31 -8.88 -25.16
CA LYS A 572 24.52 -9.92 -26.17
C LYS A 572 25.24 -11.15 -25.60
N GLY A 573 26.01 -11.00 -24.51
CA GLY A 573 26.65 -12.10 -23.81
C GLY A 573 25.62 -13.05 -23.18
N LEU A 574 24.57 -12.50 -22.58
CA LEU A 574 23.51 -13.27 -21.95
C LEU A 574 22.67 -14.05 -22.97
N ILE A 575 22.36 -13.44 -24.12
CA ILE A 575 21.71 -14.13 -25.26
C ILE A 575 22.52 -15.36 -25.69
N SER A 576 23.85 -15.21 -25.76
CA SER A 576 24.72 -16.32 -26.14
C SER A 576 24.71 -17.46 -25.11
N SER A 577 24.60 -17.15 -23.82
CA SER A 577 24.48 -18.14 -22.75
C SER A 577 23.14 -18.89 -22.83
N ILE A 578 22.05 -18.19 -23.08
CA ILE A 578 20.70 -18.77 -23.27
C ILE A 578 20.67 -19.73 -24.46
N SER A 579 21.26 -19.32 -25.59
CA SER A 579 21.24 -20.11 -26.82
C SER A 579 21.95 -21.48 -26.73
N LYS A 580 22.85 -21.68 -25.75
CA LYS A 580 23.56 -22.95 -25.53
C LYS A 580 22.65 -24.07 -25.04
N PHE A 581 21.52 -23.74 -24.43
CA PHE A 581 20.63 -24.71 -23.78
C PHE A 581 19.35 -25.03 -24.59
N LYS A 582 19.16 -24.41 -25.76
CA LYS A 582 17.94 -24.53 -26.57
C LYS A 582 17.99 -25.75 -27.53
N LYS A 583 17.02 -26.67 -27.42
CA LYS A 583 16.67 -27.61 -28.51
C LYS A 583 15.76 -26.95 -29.57
N PRO A 584 15.86 -27.31 -30.86
CA PRO A 584 14.93 -26.83 -31.90
C PRO A 584 13.56 -27.53 -31.81
N VAL A 585 12.46 -26.77 -31.70
CA VAL A 585 11.07 -27.28 -31.58
C VAL A 585 10.34 -27.21 -32.93
N ALA A 586 9.61 -28.29 -33.30
CA ALA A 586 8.73 -28.37 -34.47
C ALA A 586 7.28 -27.98 -34.11
N LYS A 587 6.62 -27.16 -34.95
CA LYS A 587 5.23 -26.69 -34.76
C LYS A 587 4.18 -27.80 -34.98
N LYS A 588 3.12 -27.80 -34.16
CA LYS A 588 1.92 -28.67 -34.27
C LYS A 588 0.73 -27.84 -34.80
N GLU A 589 -0.04 -28.36 -35.76
CA GLU A 589 -1.23 -27.73 -36.36
C GLU A 589 -2.47 -27.80 -35.44
N ILE A 590 -3.35 -26.78 -35.51
CA ILE A 590 -4.62 -26.67 -34.76
C ILE A 590 -5.79 -26.93 -35.73
N GLU A 591 -6.74 -27.80 -35.35
CA GLU A 591 -7.98 -28.09 -36.10
C GLU A 591 -9.01 -26.95 -36.01
N LEU A 592 -9.62 -26.61 -37.15
CA LEU A 592 -10.64 -25.54 -37.30
C LEU A 592 -12.04 -26.08 -36.97
N VAL A 593 -12.76 -25.44 -36.03
CA VAL A 593 -14.18 -25.72 -35.74
C VAL A 593 -15.05 -24.52 -36.11
N ASP A 594 -16.19 -24.79 -36.77
CA ASP A 594 -17.16 -23.79 -37.27
C ASP A 594 -17.96 -23.13 -36.13
N VAL A 595 -17.82 -21.80 -35.98
CA VAL A 595 -18.36 -21.00 -34.87
C VAL A 595 -19.87 -20.76 -35.01
N HIS A 596 -20.44 -20.93 -36.20
CA HIS A 596 -21.84 -20.57 -36.50
C HIS A 596 -22.88 -21.48 -35.82
N GLN A 597 -22.49 -22.70 -35.40
CA GLN A 597 -23.41 -23.72 -34.86
C GLN A 597 -23.46 -23.80 -33.32
N LYS A 598 -22.65 -23.02 -32.60
CA LYS A 598 -22.59 -23.05 -31.12
C LYS A 598 -23.60 -22.08 -30.48
N THR A 599 -24.36 -22.59 -29.50
CA THR A 599 -25.29 -21.82 -28.65
C THR A 599 -24.58 -21.19 -27.45
N PHE A 600 -25.00 -19.98 -27.07
CA PHE A 600 -24.50 -19.35 -25.84
C PHE A 600 -24.94 -20.14 -24.61
N HIS A 601 -24.00 -20.47 -23.74
CA HIS A 601 -24.28 -21.09 -22.45
C HIS A 601 -24.16 -20.02 -21.37
N LEU A 602 -25.31 -19.50 -20.91
CA LEU A 602 -25.34 -18.44 -19.91
C LEU A 602 -25.37 -18.99 -18.48
N THR A 603 -24.52 -18.44 -17.63
CA THR A 603 -24.52 -18.67 -16.19
C THR A 603 -25.74 -18.03 -15.52
N SER A 604 -26.04 -18.41 -14.27
CA SER A 604 -27.15 -17.84 -13.51
C SER A 604 -26.99 -16.32 -13.28
N LEU A 605 -25.75 -15.84 -13.12
CA LEU A 605 -25.42 -14.43 -12.95
C LEU A 605 -25.64 -13.63 -14.26
N GLU A 606 -25.24 -14.20 -15.40
CA GLU A 606 -25.45 -13.58 -16.71
C GLU A 606 -26.94 -13.48 -17.08
N LYS A 607 -27.73 -14.51 -16.75
CA LYS A 607 -29.20 -14.48 -16.90
C LYS A 607 -29.84 -13.38 -16.04
N PHE A 608 -29.37 -13.21 -14.81
CA PHE A 608 -29.84 -12.15 -13.92
C PHE A 608 -29.49 -10.76 -14.45
N ASN A 609 -28.25 -10.55 -14.91
CA ASN A 609 -27.81 -9.28 -15.49
C ASN A 609 -28.57 -8.93 -16.77
N LEU A 610 -28.89 -9.93 -17.59
CA LEU A 610 -29.72 -9.76 -18.80
C LEU A 610 -31.14 -9.29 -18.44
N LEU A 611 -31.74 -9.86 -17.39
CA LEU A 611 -33.05 -9.43 -16.88
C LEU A 611 -33.01 -8.01 -16.30
N ALA A 612 -31.97 -7.67 -15.53
CA ALA A 612 -31.82 -6.33 -14.94
C ALA A 612 -31.67 -5.25 -16.01
N ARG A 613 -30.93 -5.52 -17.10
CA ARG A 613 -30.73 -4.58 -18.22
C ARG A 613 -31.99 -4.41 -19.06
N ARG A 614 -32.82 -5.44 -19.16
CA ARG A 614 -34.16 -5.34 -19.75
C ARG A 614 -35.07 -4.36 -19.00
N TYR A 615 -35.00 -4.33 -17.66
CA TYR A 615 -35.73 -3.33 -16.86
C TYR A 615 -35.21 -1.90 -17.07
N ALA A 616 -33.95 -1.74 -17.48
CA ALA A 616 -33.34 -0.46 -17.82
C ALA A 616 -33.62 0.03 -19.27
N GLN A 617 -34.41 -0.74 -20.04
CA GLN A 617 -34.73 -0.49 -21.47
C GLN A 617 -33.52 -0.53 -22.43
N ASP A 618 -32.46 -1.26 -22.08
CA ASP A 618 -31.35 -1.51 -23.01
C ASP A 618 -31.75 -2.57 -24.07
N HIS A 619 -31.30 -2.39 -25.32
CA HIS A 619 -31.43 -3.37 -26.39
C HIS A 619 -30.37 -4.47 -26.28
N ILE A 620 -30.71 -5.71 -26.58
CA ILE A 620 -29.79 -6.85 -26.53
C ILE A 620 -29.56 -7.36 -27.95
N TYR A 621 -28.29 -7.40 -28.36
CA TYR A 621 -27.89 -7.84 -29.69
C TYR A 621 -27.00 -9.07 -29.63
N GLN A 622 -27.17 -9.94 -30.63
CA GLN A 622 -26.22 -10.96 -31.00
C GLN A 622 -25.49 -10.53 -32.28
N ALA A 623 -24.17 -10.45 -32.23
CA ALA A 623 -23.32 -10.16 -33.38
C ALA A 623 -22.48 -11.38 -33.78
N TYR A 624 -22.48 -11.72 -35.06
CA TYR A 624 -21.54 -12.67 -35.66
C TYR A 624 -20.58 -11.92 -36.57
N LEU A 625 -19.28 -12.15 -36.40
CA LEU A 625 -18.22 -11.39 -37.07
C LEU A 625 -17.20 -12.33 -37.73
N ASP A 626 -16.92 -12.09 -39.01
CA ASP A 626 -15.87 -12.77 -39.78
C ASP A 626 -14.72 -11.80 -40.12
N PHE A 627 -13.50 -12.17 -39.72
CA PHE A 627 -12.31 -11.33 -39.83
C PHE A 627 -11.68 -11.40 -41.23
N LYS A 628 -11.02 -10.31 -41.67
CA LYS A 628 -10.29 -10.32 -42.94
C LYS A 628 -8.99 -11.16 -42.82
N PRO A 629 -8.65 -12.00 -43.82
CA PRO A 629 -7.48 -12.89 -43.78
C PRO A 629 -6.11 -12.20 -43.85
N GLU A 630 -6.06 -10.87 -43.93
CA GLU A 630 -4.82 -10.08 -44.06
C GLU A 630 -4.16 -9.74 -42.71
N TYR A 631 -4.81 -10.05 -41.58
CA TYR A 631 -4.28 -9.80 -40.24
C TYR A 631 -3.62 -11.06 -39.67
N GLN A 632 -2.28 -11.02 -39.49
CA GLN A 632 -1.47 -12.19 -39.09
C GLN A 632 -1.72 -12.72 -37.66
N GLN A 633 -2.59 -12.09 -36.86
CA GLN A 633 -2.91 -12.53 -35.50
C GLN A 633 -4.40 -12.34 -35.17
N THR A 634 -5.18 -13.39 -35.42
CA THR A 634 -6.65 -13.39 -35.33
C THR A 634 -7.20 -13.11 -33.93
N TYR A 635 -6.52 -13.59 -32.89
CA TYR A 635 -6.91 -13.34 -31.50
C TYR A 635 -6.83 -11.85 -31.12
N LEU A 636 -5.80 -11.14 -31.61
CA LEU A 636 -5.61 -9.73 -31.34
C LEU A 636 -6.73 -8.89 -31.96
N VAL A 637 -7.16 -9.27 -33.16
CA VAL A 637 -8.31 -8.66 -33.85
C VAL A 637 -9.59 -8.86 -33.03
N ALA A 638 -9.82 -10.07 -32.51
CA ALA A 638 -10.99 -10.37 -31.67
C ALA A 638 -11.00 -9.51 -30.38
N LEU A 639 -9.88 -9.37 -29.69
CA LEU A 639 -9.76 -8.54 -28.48
C LEU A 639 -10.02 -7.05 -28.76
N LEU A 640 -9.47 -6.52 -29.87
CA LEU A 640 -9.69 -5.13 -30.26
C LEU A 640 -11.16 -4.84 -30.60
N ILE A 641 -11.86 -5.81 -31.20
CA ILE A 641 -13.28 -5.71 -31.50
C ILE A 641 -14.11 -5.72 -30.20
N LEU A 642 -13.81 -6.63 -29.27
CA LEU A 642 -14.48 -6.69 -27.97
C LEU A 642 -14.30 -5.38 -27.19
N LYS A 643 -13.08 -4.85 -27.14
CA LYS A 643 -12.77 -3.56 -26.48
C LYS A 643 -13.50 -2.38 -27.12
N ARG A 644 -13.85 -2.45 -28.41
CA ARG A 644 -14.66 -1.43 -29.07
C ARG A 644 -16.13 -1.57 -28.70
N ILE A 645 -16.68 -2.78 -28.72
CA ILE A 645 -18.08 -3.05 -28.37
C ILE A 645 -18.37 -2.64 -26.92
N THR A 646 -17.42 -2.84 -26.00
CA THR A 646 -17.57 -2.39 -24.60
C THR A 646 -17.69 -0.87 -24.44
N ARG A 647 -17.33 -0.06 -25.46
CA ARG A 647 -17.50 1.40 -25.42
C ARG A 647 -18.94 1.85 -25.68
N ILE A 648 -19.70 1.03 -26.39
CA ILE A 648 -21.10 1.33 -26.72
C ILE A 648 -22.08 0.51 -25.89
N GLY A 649 -21.61 -0.49 -25.13
CA GLY A 649 -22.48 -1.43 -24.45
C GLY A 649 -21.74 -2.41 -23.56
N HIS A 650 -22.47 -3.37 -22.99
CA HIS A 650 -21.92 -4.40 -22.12
C HIS A 650 -21.94 -5.77 -22.81
N VAL A 651 -20.77 -6.40 -22.97
CA VAL A 651 -20.64 -7.76 -23.54
C VAL A 651 -20.95 -8.79 -22.45
N PHE A 652 -21.87 -9.72 -22.73
CA PHE A 652 -22.25 -10.79 -21.82
C PHE A 652 -21.45 -12.05 -22.04
N CYS A 653 -21.25 -12.47 -23.30
CA CYS A 653 -20.51 -13.68 -23.63
C CYS A 653 -20.02 -13.70 -25.08
N THR A 654 -19.01 -14.52 -25.33
CA THR A 654 -18.39 -14.74 -26.64
C THR A 654 -18.31 -16.22 -26.97
N VAL A 655 -18.26 -16.54 -28.26
CA VAL A 655 -17.92 -17.88 -28.78
C VAL A 655 -16.93 -17.69 -29.93
N PRO A 656 -15.69 -18.22 -29.86
CA PRO A 656 -15.02 -18.87 -28.73
C PRO A 656 -15.07 -18.08 -27.41
N GLY A 657 -15.02 -18.75 -26.27
CA GLY A 657 -15.01 -18.10 -24.95
C GLY A 657 -13.75 -17.24 -24.75
N MET A 658 -13.78 -16.28 -23.82
CA MET A 658 -12.65 -15.37 -23.60
C MET A 658 -11.33 -16.12 -23.34
N GLU A 659 -11.37 -17.20 -22.55
CA GLU A 659 -10.22 -18.06 -22.28
C GLU A 659 -9.64 -18.71 -23.56
N GLU A 660 -10.50 -19.10 -24.51
CA GLU A 660 -10.08 -19.68 -25.80
C GLU A 660 -9.48 -18.61 -26.73
N ILE A 661 -10.00 -17.39 -26.67
CA ILE A 661 -9.48 -16.23 -27.42
C ILE A 661 -8.08 -15.86 -26.90
N GLU A 662 -7.91 -15.76 -25.58
CA GLU A 662 -6.64 -15.43 -24.92
C GLU A 662 -5.59 -16.54 -25.11
N ALA A 663 -6.02 -17.81 -25.15
CA ALA A 663 -5.18 -18.96 -25.46
C ALA A 663 -4.83 -19.10 -26.96
N GLN A 664 -5.09 -18.06 -27.78
CA GLN A 664 -4.84 -18.01 -29.23
C GLN A 664 -5.50 -19.15 -30.02
N SER A 665 -6.53 -19.78 -29.45
CA SER A 665 -7.24 -20.92 -29.99
C SER A 665 -8.52 -20.47 -30.72
N ILE A 666 -8.39 -19.44 -31.56
CA ILE A 666 -9.49 -18.81 -32.29
C ILE A 666 -9.23 -18.81 -33.80
N GLY A 667 -10.22 -19.27 -34.56
CA GLY A 667 -10.26 -19.14 -36.02
C GLY A 667 -10.67 -17.73 -36.45
N ASN A 668 -11.04 -17.55 -37.72
CA ASN A 668 -11.35 -16.21 -38.25
C ASN A 668 -12.73 -15.65 -37.88
N GLN A 669 -13.40 -16.25 -36.90
CA GLN A 669 -14.81 -15.98 -36.61
C GLN A 669 -15.03 -15.84 -35.11
N ILE A 670 -15.90 -14.91 -34.72
CA ILE A 670 -16.38 -14.74 -33.35
C ILE A 670 -17.87 -14.43 -33.33
N LYS A 671 -18.55 -14.94 -32.32
CA LYS A 671 -19.94 -14.61 -32.00
C LYS A 671 -19.98 -13.93 -30.63
N ILE A 672 -20.73 -12.84 -30.51
CA ILE A 672 -20.75 -11.95 -29.34
C ILE A 672 -22.20 -11.65 -28.98
N MET A 673 -22.54 -11.68 -27.69
CA MET A 673 -23.80 -11.15 -27.19
C MET A 673 -23.56 -9.96 -26.27
N PHE A 674 -24.25 -8.85 -26.51
CA PHE A 674 -24.04 -7.61 -25.76
C PHE A 674 -25.34 -6.78 -25.64
N SER A 675 -25.39 -5.89 -24.65
CA SER A 675 -26.48 -4.92 -24.48
C SER A 675 -25.99 -3.50 -24.73
N THR A 676 -26.86 -2.64 -25.26
CA THR A 676 -26.58 -1.22 -25.49
C THR A 676 -27.87 -0.41 -25.48
N ASN A 677 -27.76 0.87 -25.15
CA ASN A 677 -28.86 1.84 -25.29
C ASN A 677 -29.01 2.39 -26.72
N LEU A 678 -28.15 1.97 -27.66
CA LEU A 678 -28.20 2.35 -29.06
C LEU A 678 -29.20 1.49 -29.84
N GLY A 679 -29.90 2.08 -30.80
CA GLY A 679 -30.77 1.37 -31.71
C GLY A 679 -30.01 0.58 -32.79
N SER A 680 -30.70 -0.37 -33.43
CA SER A 680 -30.10 -1.31 -34.39
C SER A 680 -29.32 -0.63 -35.54
N ASP A 681 -29.81 0.50 -36.05
CA ASP A 681 -29.16 1.22 -37.16
C ASP A 681 -27.83 1.89 -36.74
N ASP A 682 -27.74 2.36 -35.50
CA ASP A 682 -26.51 2.98 -34.97
C ASP A 682 -25.48 1.91 -34.59
N VAL A 683 -25.95 0.76 -34.09
CA VAL A 683 -25.09 -0.42 -33.87
C VAL A 683 -24.54 -0.94 -35.20
N LYS A 684 -25.34 -1.01 -36.26
CA LYS A 684 -24.86 -1.42 -37.60
C LYS A 684 -23.81 -0.45 -38.15
N LYS A 685 -24.05 0.86 -38.09
CA LYS A 685 -23.04 1.88 -38.46
C LYS A 685 -21.75 1.76 -37.65
N PHE A 686 -21.86 1.45 -36.35
CA PHE A 686 -20.70 1.20 -35.51
C PHE A 686 -19.92 -0.03 -35.98
N MET A 687 -20.60 -1.13 -36.30
CA MET A 687 -19.96 -2.35 -36.79
C MET A 687 -19.31 -2.19 -38.17
N GLU A 688 -19.86 -1.34 -39.06
CA GLU A 688 -19.24 -1.00 -40.35
C GLU A 688 -17.90 -0.25 -40.21
N GLN A 689 -17.69 0.47 -39.10
CA GLN A 689 -16.44 1.17 -38.78
C GLN A 689 -15.41 0.27 -38.08
N VAL A 690 -15.81 -0.95 -37.70
CA VAL A 690 -14.96 -1.96 -37.07
C VAL A 690 -14.45 -2.91 -38.16
N LEU A 691 -13.21 -3.40 -38.03
CA LEU A 691 -12.43 -4.13 -39.05
C LEU A 691 -12.99 -5.53 -39.42
N VAL A 692 -14.23 -5.62 -39.90
CA VAL A 692 -14.94 -6.87 -40.15
C VAL A 692 -15.21 -7.03 -41.66
N ARG A 693 -15.12 -8.27 -42.19
CA ARG A 693 -15.41 -8.57 -43.61
C ARG A 693 -16.90 -8.78 -43.86
N HIS A 694 -17.57 -9.45 -42.91
CA HIS A 694 -19.00 -9.68 -42.89
C HIS A 694 -19.47 -9.67 -41.43
N TYR A 695 -20.54 -8.94 -41.13
CA TYR A 695 -21.17 -8.94 -39.82
C TYR A 695 -22.66 -9.19 -39.96
N ASP A 696 -23.22 -9.97 -39.04
CA ASP A 696 -24.66 -10.10 -38.84
C ASP A 696 -24.99 -9.66 -37.41
N VAL A 697 -25.94 -8.74 -37.26
CA VAL A 697 -26.40 -8.23 -35.97
C VAL A 697 -27.89 -8.49 -35.88
N THR A 698 -28.26 -9.42 -35.00
CA THR A 698 -29.64 -9.79 -34.75
C THR A 698 -30.07 -9.25 -33.39
N ASP A 699 -31.23 -8.59 -33.33
CA ASP A 699 -31.86 -8.23 -32.07
C ASP A 699 -32.38 -9.50 -31.38
N TYR A 700 -32.09 -9.65 -30.10
CA TYR A 700 -32.49 -10.81 -29.32
C TYR A 700 -34.02 -10.92 -29.17
N GLU A 701 -34.79 -9.83 -29.32
CA GLU A 701 -36.26 -9.87 -29.30
C GLU A 701 -36.88 -10.66 -30.47
N LEU A 702 -36.19 -10.78 -31.61
CA LEU A 702 -36.65 -11.55 -32.78
C LEU A 702 -36.37 -13.06 -32.68
N LEU A 703 -35.51 -13.49 -31.77
CA LEU A 703 -35.14 -14.91 -31.60
C LEU A 703 -36.09 -15.71 -30.69
N GLN A 704 -37.07 -15.04 -30.06
CA GLN A 704 -38.12 -15.69 -29.26
C GLN A 704 -39.50 -15.76 -29.94
N THR A 705 -39.62 -15.36 -31.21
CA THR A 705 -40.90 -15.36 -31.95
C THR A 705 -41.04 -16.42 -33.05
N ASP A 706 -40.10 -17.36 -33.18
CA ASP A 706 -40.27 -18.57 -34.01
C ASP A 706 -40.08 -19.86 -33.19
#